data_AF-A0A9X1C2A0-F1
#
_entry.id   AF-A0A9X1C2A0-F1
#
_cell.length_a   1.000
_cell.length_b   1.000
_cell.length_c   1.000
_cell.angle_alpha   90.00
_cell.angle_beta   90.00
_cell.angle_gamma   90.00
#
_symmetry.space_group_name_H-M   'P 1'
#
loop_
_entity.id
_entity.type
_entity.pdbx_description
1 polymer ?
#
loop_
_entity_poly.entity_id
_entity_poly.type
_entity_poly.pdbx_seq_one_letter_code
_entity_poly.pdbx_strand_id
1 'polypeptide(L)'
;MSNPPSINEQARSTLESLSRFWQFKRKKLATELKGHLDDAQWQLDTLFSTNQQLTTQCAGQNDEIGFLKSRNDSLTEALQVETANMASTAEALAQEKSKLQKAMLALTQAKVYTKDLEERQAQALAQIAGLEEHLADHKQQLVDKEQCITELQRTLTNTRQQLEELNNVKQMLTDQCAEQAEQIRTLESRNEVLTTQLQAERVNAAEQEERKVQALAEIASLKEHLADRKQELIEKEQRIAELLHTLSDARQQIEALNDAQHRLTEQCAGQAAQIGSLESNNEALTAQLEAERANAAELEERKAQALAQIAELETYLEEHKNQLLSTEQNVDLLESLTEQLKASQQHLENNYADINKQHLSLTEKFSLVSKVLAQQPPTNEQLDRFADLINHDYMEFASRESSLAGEAQAMLDMQAILAEMQMLNNFPSIAGKTILSIAGGFSSGKSAFVNSFIHNPSVQLATGINPVTVVPSYVVCSEETRIKGYSYNGGAIDLEPSLYASMCHEYVQAFGFDLRRILPFISVKVPMDPDLFGNLCIIDTPGYNPGNTGGAAASDRSTAASLVNQASALVWVIGLDPAGTIDQSDIEFIESTPFRGESLYIVLNKADVKSQDDISQIMDQVADDLSFAGIEYAGMCAYSSTRKKDYPSSRRTFDQFLRSINRKVDVVGKVTSKLDAVFDAYKQALKTDIAQLESRKGEFNGFKLDALEIGGTVLFDRIDRAFPISEQMFDSSGLEKLVDECEGLRRKLKLAARKALEACELVRTRTSAEPDDFLRTRIRR
;
A
#
# COMPACT_ATOMS: atom_id res chain seq x y z
N MET A 1 129.92 -102.23 -13.65
CA MET A 1 129.95 -103.66 -13.29
C MET A 1 129.25 -104.41 -14.42
N SER A 2 130.01 -104.75 -15.47
CA SER A 2 130.57 -106.10 -15.77
C SER A 2 129.52 -106.98 -16.47
N ASN A 3 129.49 -107.22 -17.79
CA ASN A 3 130.36 -106.98 -18.95
C ASN A 3 129.45 -106.87 -20.19
N PRO A 4 129.69 -105.94 -21.14
CA PRO A 4 129.06 -105.97 -22.46
C PRO A 4 129.92 -106.79 -23.45
N PRO A 5 129.35 -107.43 -24.47
CA PRO A 5 130.13 -107.87 -25.62
C PRO A 5 130.39 -106.71 -26.59
N SER A 6 131.56 -106.79 -27.21
CA SER A 6 132.25 -105.84 -28.09
C SER A 6 131.42 -105.21 -29.21
N ILE A 7 131.61 -103.90 -29.43
CA ILE A 7 131.18 -103.17 -30.64
C ILE A 7 132.40 -102.48 -31.27
N ASN A 8 132.48 -102.64 -32.58
CA ASN A 8 133.53 -102.29 -33.54
C ASN A 8 133.99 -100.80 -33.51
N GLU A 9 135.30 -100.58 -33.51
CA GLU A 9 135.98 -99.28 -33.30
C GLU A 9 135.71 -98.23 -34.40
N GLN A 10 135.19 -98.63 -35.56
CA GLN A 10 134.87 -97.71 -36.65
C GLN A 10 133.53 -96.95 -36.50
N ALA A 11 132.65 -97.34 -35.56
CA ALA A 11 131.32 -96.72 -35.41
C ALA A 11 131.24 -95.56 -34.40
N ARG A 12 132.31 -95.31 -33.62
CA ARG A 12 132.27 -94.36 -32.48
C ARG A 12 132.32 -92.89 -32.91
N SER A 13 133.07 -92.58 -33.96
CA SER A 13 133.24 -91.20 -34.46
C SER A 13 131.97 -90.63 -35.13
N THR A 14 131.21 -91.49 -35.82
CA THR A 14 129.94 -91.15 -36.45
C THR A 14 128.84 -90.86 -35.43
N LEU A 15 128.79 -91.62 -34.33
CA LEU A 15 127.84 -91.41 -33.24
C LEU A 15 128.07 -90.09 -32.48
N GLU A 16 129.32 -89.68 -32.27
CA GLU A 16 129.63 -88.39 -31.62
C GLU A 16 129.23 -87.19 -32.48
N SER A 17 129.42 -87.28 -33.79
CA SER A 17 129.06 -86.21 -34.73
C SER A 17 127.54 -86.01 -34.81
N LEU A 18 126.77 -87.11 -34.84
CA LEU A 18 125.31 -87.11 -34.77
C LEU A 18 124.80 -86.52 -33.44
N SER A 19 125.44 -86.85 -32.32
CA SER A 19 125.10 -86.30 -31.01
C SER A 19 125.27 -84.78 -30.95
N ARG A 20 126.40 -84.25 -31.47
CA ARG A 20 126.64 -82.80 -31.53
C ARG A 20 125.65 -82.07 -32.44
N PHE A 21 125.30 -82.65 -33.59
CA PHE A 21 124.31 -82.07 -34.49
C PHE A 21 122.93 -81.96 -33.82
N TRP A 22 122.48 -83.02 -33.15
CA TRP A 22 121.21 -83.01 -32.42
C TRP A 22 121.21 -82.08 -31.22
N GLN A 23 122.33 -81.95 -30.49
CA GLN A 23 122.46 -80.97 -29.42
C GLN A 23 122.35 -79.52 -29.94
N PHE A 24 122.99 -79.21 -31.07
CA PHE A 24 122.89 -77.89 -31.69
C PHE A 24 121.46 -77.59 -32.16
N LYS A 25 120.83 -78.53 -32.88
CA LYS A 25 119.42 -78.41 -33.32
C LYS A 25 118.49 -78.19 -32.13
N ARG A 26 118.66 -78.94 -31.05
CA ARG A 26 117.84 -78.83 -29.83
C ARG A 26 118.05 -77.49 -29.12
N LYS A 27 119.29 -76.99 -29.07
CA LYS A 27 119.59 -75.68 -28.47
C LYS A 27 118.98 -74.55 -29.30
N LYS A 28 119.11 -74.59 -30.63
CA LYS A 28 118.51 -73.60 -31.53
C LYS A 28 116.98 -73.57 -31.42
N LEU A 29 116.33 -74.74 -31.40
CA LEU A 29 114.88 -74.85 -31.26
C LEU A 29 114.40 -74.32 -29.91
N ALA A 30 115.14 -74.57 -28.82
CA ALA A 30 114.81 -74.06 -27.50
C ALA A 30 114.90 -72.53 -27.41
N THR A 31 115.87 -71.91 -28.09
CA THR A 31 115.97 -70.44 -28.15
C THR A 31 114.84 -69.82 -28.95
N GLU A 32 114.47 -70.43 -30.09
CA GLU A 32 113.32 -69.98 -30.90
C GLU A 32 111.99 -70.12 -30.13
N LEU A 33 111.77 -71.26 -29.45
CA LEU A 33 110.58 -71.46 -28.61
C LEU A 33 110.51 -70.47 -27.45
N LYS A 34 111.65 -70.14 -26.84
CA LYS A 34 111.70 -69.15 -25.76
C LYS A 34 111.38 -67.74 -26.28
N GLY A 35 111.89 -67.37 -27.46
CA GLY A 35 111.54 -66.11 -28.12
C GLY A 35 110.03 -66.00 -28.39
N HIS A 36 109.39 -67.07 -28.88
CA HIS A 36 107.93 -67.08 -29.08
C HIS A 36 107.15 -67.02 -27.77
N LEU A 37 107.65 -67.65 -26.69
CA LEU A 37 106.99 -67.62 -25.39
C LEU A 37 107.07 -66.23 -24.75
N ASP A 38 108.22 -65.57 -24.84
CA ASP A 38 108.43 -64.22 -24.32
C ASP A 38 107.57 -63.20 -25.10
N ASP A 39 107.42 -63.36 -26.42
CA ASP A 39 106.57 -62.51 -27.27
C ASP A 39 105.06 -62.71 -26.96
N ALA A 40 104.65 -63.96 -26.73
CA ALA A 40 103.27 -64.27 -26.30
C ALA A 40 102.97 -63.71 -24.89
N GLN A 41 103.94 -63.80 -23.97
CA GLN A 41 103.82 -63.22 -22.63
C GLN A 41 103.67 -61.69 -22.71
N TRP A 42 104.48 -61.03 -23.53
CA TRP A 42 104.40 -59.58 -23.74
C TRP A 42 103.07 -59.14 -24.34
N GLN A 43 102.52 -59.89 -25.31
CA GLN A 43 101.19 -59.63 -25.86
C GLN A 43 100.08 -59.80 -24.81
N LEU A 44 100.19 -60.82 -23.95
CA LEU A 44 99.21 -61.08 -22.89
C LEU A 44 99.22 -59.96 -21.84
N ASP A 45 100.40 -59.51 -21.41
CA ASP A 45 100.54 -58.41 -20.45
C ASP A 45 100.03 -57.08 -21.05
N THR A 46 100.26 -56.85 -22.34
CA THR A 46 99.73 -55.68 -23.07
C THR A 46 98.20 -55.71 -23.16
N LEU A 47 97.61 -56.88 -23.44
CA LEU A 47 96.16 -57.07 -23.44
C LEU A 47 95.56 -56.92 -22.05
N PHE A 48 96.24 -57.38 -21.01
CA PHE A 48 95.76 -57.24 -19.63
C PHE A 48 95.77 -55.77 -19.18
N SER A 49 96.85 -55.03 -19.48
CA SER A 49 96.95 -53.60 -19.20
C SER A 49 95.88 -52.79 -19.93
N THR A 50 95.67 -53.06 -21.22
CA THR A 50 94.62 -52.38 -22.00
C THR A 50 93.21 -52.73 -21.52
N ASN A 51 92.96 -53.97 -21.10
CA ASN A 51 91.66 -54.35 -20.54
C ASN A 51 91.40 -53.68 -19.18
N GLN A 52 92.43 -53.53 -18.34
CA GLN A 52 92.32 -52.79 -17.09
C GLN A 52 92.05 -51.30 -17.31
N GLN A 53 92.69 -50.69 -18.33
CA GLN A 53 92.40 -49.31 -18.76
C GLN A 53 90.97 -49.16 -19.29
N LEU A 54 90.50 -50.08 -20.12
CA LEU A 54 89.12 -50.07 -20.62
C LEU A 54 88.11 -50.26 -19.48
N THR A 55 88.39 -51.13 -18.51
CA THR A 55 87.49 -51.36 -17.37
C THR A 55 87.38 -50.12 -16.49
N THR A 56 88.50 -49.43 -16.22
CA THR A 56 88.48 -48.16 -15.46
C THR A 56 87.79 -47.04 -16.23
N GLN A 57 87.97 -46.97 -17.55
CA GLN A 57 87.26 -46.02 -18.41
C GLN A 57 85.74 -46.29 -18.44
N CYS A 58 85.32 -47.55 -18.57
CA CYS A 58 83.92 -47.95 -18.54
C CYS A 58 83.27 -47.63 -17.18
N ALA A 59 83.99 -47.84 -16.06
CA ALA A 59 83.51 -47.48 -14.74
C ALA A 59 83.29 -45.96 -14.61
N GLY A 60 84.27 -45.15 -15.04
CA GLY A 60 84.15 -43.69 -15.04
C GLY A 60 83.00 -43.18 -15.92
N GLN A 61 82.80 -43.78 -17.10
CA GLN A 61 81.66 -43.45 -17.96
C GLN A 61 80.32 -43.83 -17.34
N ASN A 62 80.25 -44.95 -16.61
CA ASN A 62 79.02 -45.38 -15.96
C ASN A 62 78.65 -44.47 -14.78
N ASP A 63 79.64 -43.98 -14.04
CA ASP A 63 79.43 -42.98 -12.99
C ASP A 63 78.95 -41.64 -13.57
N GLU A 64 79.52 -41.22 -14.71
CA GLU A 64 79.10 -40.00 -15.42
C GLU A 64 77.66 -40.12 -15.97
N ILE A 65 77.30 -41.29 -16.51
CA ILE A 65 75.91 -41.60 -16.91
C ILE A 65 74.98 -41.59 -15.69
N GLY A 66 75.41 -42.12 -14.54
CA GLY A 66 74.65 -42.09 -13.30
C GLY A 66 74.38 -40.66 -12.82
N PHE A 67 75.40 -39.80 -12.84
CA PHE A 67 75.27 -38.38 -12.50
C PHE A 67 74.34 -37.64 -13.47
N LEU A 68 74.47 -37.88 -14.77
CA LEU A 68 73.62 -37.29 -15.79
C LEU A 68 72.15 -37.74 -15.66
N LYS A 69 71.90 -39.00 -15.31
CA LYS A 69 70.54 -39.51 -15.04
C LYS A 69 69.92 -38.83 -13.83
N SER A 70 70.63 -38.81 -12.70
CA SER A 70 70.17 -38.13 -11.48
C SER A 70 69.86 -36.64 -11.72
N ARG A 71 70.72 -35.95 -12.49
CA ARG A 71 70.48 -34.57 -12.89
C ARG A 71 69.28 -34.41 -13.82
N ASN A 72 69.06 -35.35 -14.73
CA ASN A 72 67.90 -35.34 -15.63
C ASN A 72 66.60 -35.60 -14.87
N ASP A 73 66.60 -36.52 -13.91
CA ASP A 73 65.44 -36.81 -13.05
C ASP A 73 65.08 -35.57 -12.22
N SER A 74 66.07 -34.92 -11.61
CA SER A 74 65.87 -33.66 -10.86
C SER A 74 65.37 -32.51 -11.74
N LEU A 75 65.88 -32.38 -12.98
CA LEU A 75 65.36 -31.40 -13.93
C LEU A 75 63.93 -31.72 -14.37
N THR A 76 63.58 -33.00 -14.49
CA THR A 76 62.23 -33.44 -14.87
C THR A 76 61.22 -33.15 -13.76
N GLU A 77 61.58 -33.39 -12.50
CA GLU A 77 60.78 -32.99 -11.33
C GLU A 77 60.61 -31.47 -11.26
N ALA A 78 61.70 -30.71 -11.44
CA ALA A 78 61.63 -29.24 -11.45
C ALA A 78 60.72 -28.73 -12.58
N LEU A 79 60.77 -29.36 -13.76
CA LEU A 79 59.91 -29.01 -14.89
C LEU A 79 58.44 -29.34 -14.62
N GLN A 80 58.14 -30.47 -13.95
CA GLN A 80 56.79 -30.86 -13.55
C GLN A 80 56.20 -29.89 -12.52
N VAL A 81 57.00 -29.47 -11.52
CA VAL A 81 56.59 -28.47 -10.54
C VAL A 81 56.29 -27.13 -11.21
N GLU A 82 57.15 -26.68 -12.13
CA GLU A 82 56.89 -25.43 -12.85
C GLU A 82 55.70 -25.52 -13.81
N THR A 83 55.48 -26.66 -14.46
CA THR A 83 54.27 -26.84 -15.30
C THR A 83 53.00 -26.86 -14.46
N ALA A 84 53.02 -27.43 -13.25
CA ALA A 84 51.90 -27.38 -12.31
C ALA A 84 51.63 -25.94 -11.81
N ASN A 85 52.68 -25.20 -11.47
CA ASN A 85 52.57 -23.79 -11.07
C ASN A 85 52.02 -22.91 -12.21
N MET A 86 52.49 -23.12 -13.44
CA MET A 86 51.99 -22.44 -14.63
C MET A 86 50.52 -22.78 -14.93
N ALA A 87 50.09 -24.02 -14.71
CA ALA A 87 48.68 -24.41 -14.85
C ALA A 87 47.79 -23.72 -13.80
N SER A 88 48.21 -23.72 -12.53
CA SER A 88 47.50 -23.05 -11.44
C SER A 88 47.39 -21.53 -11.66
N THR A 89 48.48 -20.89 -12.10
CA THR A 89 48.47 -19.45 -12.40
C THR A 89 47.61 -19.11 -13.62
N ALA A 90 47.59 -19.97 -14.65
CA ALA A 90 46.70 -19.81 -15.81
C ALA A 90 45.22 -19.94 -15.42
N GLU A 91 44.90 -20.86 -14.50
CA GLU A 91 43.54 -21.06 -13.99
C GLU A 91 43.08 -19.87 -13.12
N ALA A 92 43.96 -19.37 -12.24
CA ALA A 92 43.71 -18.14 -11.47
C ALA A 92 43.49 -16.92 -12.40
N LEU A 93 44.29 -16.79 -13.47
CA LEU A 93 44.13 -15.74 -14.46
C LEU A 93 42.81 -15.86 -15.23
N ALA A 94 42.37 -17.08 -15.55
CA ALA A 94 41.09 -17.34 -16.20
C ALA A 94 39.90 -16.97 -15.29
N GLN A 95 40.00 -17.27 -13.99
CA GLN A 95 39.01 -16.86 -13.00
C GLN A 95 38.93 -15.32 -12.87
N GLU A 96 40.08 -14.64 -12.79
CA GLU A 96 40.12 -13.16 -12.75
C GLU A 96 39.57 -12.53 -14.03
N LYS A 97 39.87 -13.10 -15.20
CA LYS A 97 39.27 -12.67 -16.48
C LYS A 97 37.74 -12.82 -16.47
N SER A 98 37.21 -13.91 -15.91
CA SER A 98 35.77 -14.11 -15.75
C SER A 98 35.14 -13.08 -14.81
N LYS A 99 35.78 -12.78 -13.67
CA LYS A 99 35.34 -11.74 -12.73
C LYS A 99 35.33 -10.36 -13.38
N LEU A 100 36.39 -10.01 -14.12
CA LEU A 100 36.49 -8.75 -14.85
C LEU A 100 35.39 -8.61 -15.91
N GLN A 101 35.10 -9.70 -16.62
CA GLN A 101 34.05 -9.71 -17.66
C GLN A 101 32.65 -9.53 -17.05
N LYS A 102 32.38 -10.16 -15.90
CA LYS A 102 31.14 -9.92 -15.12
C LYS A 102 31.06 -8.48 -14.62
N ALA A 103 32.17 -7.92 -14.12
CA ALA A 103 32.23 -6.53 -13.66
C ALA A 103 31.99 -5.53 -14.79
N MET A 104 32.56 -5.76 -15.98
CA MET A 104 32.31 -4.93 -17.17
C MET A 104 30.84 -4.99 -17.60
N LEU A 105 30.21 -6.16 -17.54
CA LEU A 105 28.79 -6.31 -17.88
C LEU A 105 27.90 -5.54 -16.89
N ALA A 106 28.19 -5.65 -15.59
CA ALA A 106 27.51 -4.90 -14.54
C ALA A 106 27.70 -3.37 -14.70
N LEU A 107 28.91 -2.93 -15.04
CA LEU A 107 29.19 -1.51 -15.31
C LEU A 107 28.41 -0.98 -16.52
N THR A 108 28.24 -1.82 -17.55
CA THR A 108 27.47 -1.46 -18.75
C THR A 108 25.98 -1.34 -18.43
N GLN A 109 25.44 -2.26 -17.62
CA GLN A 109 24.06 -2.20 -17.12
C GLN A 109 23.83 -0.97 -16.23
N ALA A 110 24.78 -0.67 -15.34
CA ALA A 110 24.71 0.51 -14.49
C ALA A 110 24.70 1.81 -15.31
N LYS A 111 25.49 1.91 -16.38
CA LYS A 111 25.48 3.07 -17.30
C LYS A 111 24.15 3.26 -18.02
N VAL A 112 23.47 2.18 -18.38
CA VAL A 112 22.12 2.25 -18.99
C VAL A 112 21.11 2.75 -17.95
N TYR A 113 21.20 2.23 -16.72
CA TYR A 113 20.32 2.64 -15.63
C TYR A 113 20.51 4.12 -15.24
N THR A 114 21.75 4.62 -15.21
CA THR A 114 22.01 6.05 -14.96
C THR A 114 21.43 6.94 -16.04
N LYS A 115 21.47 6.51 -17.31
CA LYS A 115 20.89 7.29 -18.41
C LYS A 115 19.35 7.35 -18.34
N ASP A 116 18.71 6.24 -17.97
CA ASP A 116 17.25 6.20 -17.75
C ASP A 116 16.85 7.08 -16.54
N LEU A 117 17.67 7.11 -15.49
CA LEU A 117 17.50 8.04 -14.36
C LEU A 117 17.62 9.51 -14.77
N GLU A 118 18.60 9.86 -15.59
CA GLU A 118 18.76 11.23 -16.12
C GLU A 118 17.58 11.64 -17.00
N GLU A 119 17.07 10.76 -17.86
CA GLU A 119 15.89 11.02 -18.70
C GLU A 119 14.62 11.21 -17.86
N ARG A 120 14.43 10.39 -16.82
CA ARG A 120 13.30 10.55 -15.87
C ARG A 120 13.42 11.83 -15.06
N GLN A 121 14.62 12.22 -14.65
CA GLN A 121 14.85 13.48 -13.95
C GLN A 121 14.53 14.68 -14.86
N ALA A 122 14.92 14.63 -16.14
CA ALA A 122 14.57 15.67 -17.10
C ALA A 122 13.06 15.78 -17.33
N GLN A 123 12.34 14.64 -17.41
CA GLN A 123 10.88 14.62 -17.50
C GLN A 123 10.19 15.19 -16.26
N ALA A 124 10.69 14.85 -15.07
CA ALA A 124 10.16 15.38 -13.82
C ALA A 124 10.35 16.90 -13.72
N LEU A 125 11.53 17.42 -14.10
CA LEU A 125 11.80 18.87 -14.14
C LEU A 125 10.89 19.59 -15.14
N ALA A 126 10.61 19.00 -16.29
CA ALA A 126 9.67 19.57 -17.27
C ALA A 126 8.22 19.61 -16.73
N GLN A 127 7.80 18.58 -16.01
CA GLN A 127 6.47 18.57 -15.35
C GLN A 127 6.38 19.62 -14.24
N ILE A 128 7.43 19.78 -13.44
CA ILE A 128 7.48 20.82 -12.40
C ILE A 128 7.37 22.21 -13.02
N ALA A 129 8.10 22.48 -14.11
CA ALA A 129 8.00 23.76 -14.82
C ALA A 129 6.58 24.04 -15.35
N GLY A 130 5.90 23.02 -15.90
CA GLY A 130 4.49 23.15 -16.32
C GLY A 130 3.54 23.42 -15.15
N LEU A 131 3.76 22.78 -14.00
CA LEU A 131 2.98 23.04 -12.79
C LEU A 131 3.21 24.45 -12.24
N GLU A 132 4.44 24.98 -12.31
CA GLU A 132 4.75 26.35 -11.92
C GLU A 132 4.03 27.38 -12.81
N GLU A 133 3.93 27.12 -14.11
CA GLU A 133 3.18 27.96 -15.05
C GLU A 133 1.68 27.94 -14.74
N HIS A 134 1.08 26.76 -14.52
CA HIS A 134 -0.31 26.66 -14.10
C HIS A 134 -0.59 27.36 -12.76
N LEU A 135 0.35 27.29 -11.82
CA LEU A 135 0.23 27.94 -10.52
C LEU A 135 0.32 29.47 -10.64
N ALA A 136 1.10 29.99 -11.58
CA ALA A 136 1.12 31.41 -11.92
C ALA A 136 -0.20 31.87 -12.53
N ASP A 137 -0.78 31.10 -13.45
CA ASP A 137 -2.06 31.42 -14.09
C ASP A 137 -3.22 31.38 -13.08
N HIS A 138 -3.25 30.38 -12.20
CA HIS A 138 -4.21 30.32 -11.10
C HIS A 138 -4.09 31.47 -10.11
N LYS A 139 -2.86 31.94 -9.82
CA LYS A 139 -2.66 33.13 -8.98
C LYS A 139 -3.25 34.38 -9.63
N GLN A 140 -3.07 34.55 -10.94
CA GLN A 140 -3.64 35.68 -11.66
C GLN A 140 -5.18 35.64 -11.64
N GLN A 141 -5.77 34.47 -11.90
CA GLN A 141 -7.23 34.29 -11.83
C GLN A 141 -7.80 34.58 -10.43
N LEU A 142 -7.03 34.30 -9.37
CA LEU A 142 -7.44 34.58 -7.99
C LEU A 142 -7.45 36.08 -7.71
N VAL A 143 -6.45 36.81 -8.20
CA VAL A 143 -6.39 38.28 -8.12
C VAL A 143 -7.57 38.91 -8.90
N ASP A 144 -7.86 38.42 -10.10
CA ASP A 144 -8.98 38.94 -10.91
C ASP A 144 -10.33 38.67 -10.22
N LYS A 145 -10.49 37.51 -9.58
CA LYS A 145 -11.67 37.17 -8.78
C LYS A 145 -11.79 38.04 -7.51
N GLU A 146 -10.70 38.33 -6.82
CA GLU A 146 -10.70 39.24 -5.67
C GLU A 146 -11.13 40.66 -6.07
N GLN A 147 -10.66 41.16 -7.22
CA GLN A 147 -11.12 42.45 -7.76
C GLN A 147 -12.61 42.44 -8.08
N CYS A 148 -13.11 41.37 -8.72
CA CYS A 148 -14.54 41.20 -9.02
C CYS A 148 -15.39 41.16 -7.75
N ILE A 149 -14.95 40.45 -6.71
CA ILE A 149 -15.65 40.43 -5.41
C ILE A 149 -15.71 41.83 -4.80
N THR A 150 -14.63 42.60 -4.90
CA THR A 150 -14.58 43.97 -4.36
C THR A 150 -15.54 44.90 -5.10
N GLU A 151 -15.64 44.76 -6.43
CA GLU A 151 -16.61 45.48 -7.26
C GLU A 151 -18.05 45.10 -6.91
N LEU A 152 -18.34 43.80 -6.73
CA LEU A 152 -19.65 43.30 -6.32
C LEU A 152 -20.04 43.75 -4.91
N GLN A 153 -19.09 43.83 -3.99
CA GLN A 153 -19.34 44.40 -2.66
C GLN A 153 -19.74 45.87 -2.77
N ARG A 154 -19.07 46.64 -3.64
CA ARG A 154 -19.41 48.05 -3.87
C ARG A 154 -20.80 48.22 -4.45
N THR A 155 -21.17 47.41 -5.46
CA THR A 155 -22.51 47.47 -6.06
C THR A 155 -23.59 47.07 -5.05
N LEU A 156 -23.33 46.08 -4.20
CA LEU A 156 -24.26 45.65 -3.16
C LEU A 156 -24.48 46.71 -2.06
N THR A 157 -23.46 47.50 -1.73
CA THR A 157 -23.64 48.69 -0.87
C THR A 157 -24.49 49.76 -1.55
N ASN A 158 -24.28 50.04 -2.84
CA ASN A 158 -25.07 51.03 -3.56
C ASN A 158 -26.54 50.62 -3.67
N THR A 159 -26.82 49.35 -3.96
CA THR A 159 -28.21 48.86 -4.05
C THR A 159 -28.90 48.87 -2.69
N ARG A 160 -28.20 48.56 -1.59
CA ARG A 160 -28.75 48.71 -0.23
C ARG A 160 -29.12 50.16 0.06
N GLN A 161 -28.28 51.12 -0.32
CA GLN A 161 -28.57 52.54 -0.14
C GLN A 161 -29.81 52.97 -0.95
N GLN A 162 -29.91 52.54 -2.21
CA GLN A 162 -31.10 52.80 -3.03
C GLN A 162 -32.37 52.20 -2.42
N LEU A 163 -32.29 51.01 -1.82
CA LEU A 163 -33.42 50.33 -1.19
C LEU A 163 -33.87 51.04 0.10
N GLU A 164 -32.94 51.64 0.84
CA GLU A 164 -33.21 52.49 1.99
C GLU A 164 -33.89 53.80 1.59
N GLU A 165 -33.43 54.43 0.50
CA GLU A 165 -34.09 55.60 -0.10
C GLU A 165 -35.53 55.27 -0.56
N LEU A 166 -35.73 54.11 -1.19
CA LEU A 166 -37.05 53.66 -1.63
C LEU A 166 -38.00 53.37 -0.45
N ASN A 167 -37.48 52.82 0.65
CA ASN A 167 -38.25 52.63 1.88
C ASN A 167 -38.65 53.97 2.52
N ASN A 168 -37.79 54.99 2.47
CA ASN A 168 -38.13 56.33 2.95
C ASN A 168 -39.25 56.97 2.10
N VAL A 169 -39.19 56.81 0.76
CA VAL A 169 -40.25 57.27 -0.14
C VAL A 169 -41.57 56.54 0.14
N LYS A 170 -41.52 55.22 0.36
CA LYS A 170 -42.69 54.42 0.73
C LYS A 170 -43.32 54.91 2.04
N GLN A 171 -42.51 55.23 3.05
CA GLN A 171 -43.00 55.76 4.32
C GLN A 171 -43.70 57.12 4.11
N MET A 172 -43.08 58.02 3.35
CA MET A 172 -43.65 59.33 3.02
C MET A 172 -45.00 59.22 2.27
N LEU A 173 -45.11 58.30 1.31
CA LEU A 173 -46.38 58.03 0.61
C LEU A 173 -47.44 57.45 1.55
N THR A 174 -47.04 56.61 2.50
CA THR A 174 -47.96 56.03 3.50
C THR A 174 -48.53 57.13 4.41
N ASP A 175 -47.70 58.07 4.83
CA ASP A 175 -48.11 59.21 5.64
C ASP A 175 -49.05 60.14 4.85
N GLN A 176 -48.77 60.39 3.56
CA GLN A 176 -49.66 61.13 2.67
C GLN A 176 -51.03 60.45 2.48
N CYS A 177 -51.07 59.12 2.32
CA CYS A 177 -52.32 58.39 2.23
C CYS A 177 -53.13 58.46 3.53
N ALA A 178 -52.47 58.47 4.70
CA ALA A 178 -53.13 58.65 5.98
C ALA A 178 -53.75 60.04 6.12
N GLU A 179 -53.05 61.09 5.69
CA GLU A 179 -53.53 62.47 5.69
C GLU A 179 -54.73 62.66 4.74
N GLN A 180 -54.67 62.07 3.53
CA GLN A 180 -55.80 62.07 2.60
C GLN A 180 -57.02 61.32 3.16
N ALA A 181 -56.83 60.21 3.88
CA ALA A 181 -57.93 59.48 4.52
C ALA A 181 -58.59 60.29 5.66
N GLU A 182 -57.85 61.17 6.33
CA GLU A 182 -58.40 62.08 7.33
C GLU A 182 -59.18 63.23 6.66
N GLN A 183 -58.67 63.78 5.55
CA GLN A 183 -59.40 64.76 4.73
C GLN A 183 -60.73 64.20 4.21
N ILE A 184 -60.74 62.96 3.72
CA ILE A 184 -61.97 62.29 3.28
C ILE A 184 -62.97 62.17 4.43
N ARG A 185 -62.54 61.75 5.63
CA ARG A 185 -63.43 61.68 6.81
C ARG A 185 -64.02 63.03 7.19
N THR A 186 -63.24 64.11 7.11
CA THR A 186 -63.78 65.46 7.34
C THR A 186 -64.81 65.87 6.29
N LEU A 187 -64.58 65.55 5.01
CA LEU A 187 -65.53 65.82 3.93
C LEU A 187 -66.81 64.97 4.07
N GLU A 188 -66.70 63.72 4.49
CA GLU A 188 -67.84 62.84 4.79
C GLU A 188 -68.71 63.42 5.91
N SER A 189 -68.11 63.87 7.03
CA SER A 189 -68.87 64.52 8.11
C SER A 189 -69.58 65.81 7.63
N ARG A 190 -68.93 66.57 6.75
CA ARG A 190 -69.50 67.80 6.18
C ARG A 190 -70.66 67.50 5.23
N ASN A 191 -70.56 66.42 4.46
CA ASN A 191 -71.66 65.91 3.63
C ASN A 191 -72.84 65.46 4.48
N GLU A 192 -72.60 64.80 5.62
CA GLU A 192 -73.66 64.37 6.53
C GLU A 192 -74.43 65.58 7.11
N VAL A 193 -73.70 66.63 7.53
CA VAL A 193 -74.30 67.90 7.97
C VAL A 193 -75.11 68.57 6.87
N LEU A 194 -74.57 68.66 5.65
CA LEU A 194 -75.27 69.23 4.48
C LEU A 194 -76.53 68.44 4.14
N THR A 195 -76.50 67.11 4.24
CA THR A 195 -77.65 66.25 3.99
C THR A 195 -78.75 66.51 5.01
N THR A 196 -78.37 66.70 6.28
CA THR A 196 -79.31 67.04 7.37
C THR A 196 -79.93 68.43 7.15
N GLN A 197 -79.15 69.42 6.71
CA GLN A 197 -79.64 70.75 6.35
C GLN A 197 -80.59 70.72 5.16
N LEU A 198 -80.30 69.91 4.13
CA LEU A 198 -81.14 69.76 2.95
C LEU A 198 -82.48 69.07 3.29
N GLN A 199 -82.48 68.20 4.29
CA GLN A 199 -83.69 67.57 4.82
C GLN A 199 -84.56 68.56 5.62
N ALA A 200 -83.93 69.47 6.39
CA ALA A 200 -84.63 70.56 7.07
C ALA A 200 -85.23 71.59 6.09
N GLU A 201 -84.50 71.96 5.04
CA GLU A 201 -85.01 72.80 3.93
C GLU A 201 -86.21 72.16 3.22
N ARG A 202 -86.19 70.83 3.00
CA ARG A 202 -87.32 70.10 2.43
C ARG A 202 -88.56 70.11 3.34
N VAL A 203 -88.39 70.06 4.66
CA VAL A 203 -89.49 70.20 5.62
C VAL A 203 -90.06 71.63 5.61
N ASN A 204 -89.19 72.65 5.56
CA ASN A 204 -89.62 74.05 5.42
C ASN A 204 -90.37 74.31 4.09
N ALA A 205 -89.92 73.71 2.99
CA ALA A 205 -90.60 73.80 1.69
C ALA A 205 -91.99 73.11 1.73
N ALA A 206 -92.12 72.01 2.46
CA ALA A 206 -93.41 71.35 2.68
C ALA A 206 -94.37 72.20 3.56
N GLU A 207 -93.87 72.85 4.61
CA GLU A 207 -94.66 73.79 5.43
C GLU A 207 -95.11 75.03 4.64
N GLN A 208 -94.29 75.54 3.71
CA GLN A 208 -94.67 76.65 2.83
C GLN A 208 -95.78 76.26 1.85
N GLU A 209 -95.77 75.03 1.33
CA GLU A 209 -96.83 74.58 0.44
C GLU A 209 -98.15 74.29 1.19
N GLU A 210 -98.09 73.88 2.46
CA GLU A 210 -99.27 73.78 3.34
C GLU A 210 -99.88 75.14 3.67
N ARG A 211 -99.06 76.19 3.90
CA ARG A 211 -99.53 77.58 4.06
C ARG A 211 -100.18 78.13 2.79
N LYS A 212 -99.74 77.69 1.62
CA LYS A 212 -100.32 78.05 0.32
C LYS A 212 -101.70 77.42 0.12
N VAL A 213 -101.90 76.19 0.61
CA VAL A 213 -103.20 75.50 0.63
C VAL A 213 -104.16 76.17 1.62
N GLN A 214 -103.67 76.68 2.77
CA GLN A 214 -104.47 77.51 3.69
C GLN A 214 -104.86 78.87 3.10
N ALA A 215 -103.96 79.55 2.38
CA ALA A 215 -104.28 80.82 1.71
C ALA A 215 -105.31 80.66 0.56
N LEU A 216 -105.32 79.52 -0.13
CA LEU A 216 -106.34 79.20 -1.14
C LEU A 216 -107.72 78.89 -0.52
N ALA A 217 -107.77 78.46 0.75
CA ALA A 217 -109.02 78.28 1.49
C ALA A 217 -109.61 79.61 2.02
N GLU A 218 -108.79 80.60 2.39
CA GLU A 218 -109.25 81.94 2.75
C GLU A 218 -109.79 82.75 1.54
N ILE A 219 -109.27 82.52 0.34
CA ILE A 219 -109.82 83.11 -0.90
C ILE A 219 -111.19 82.50 -1.25
N ALA A 220 -111.48 81.28 -0.80
CA ALA A 220 -112.80 80.66 -0.95
C ALA A 220 -113.82 81.21 0.06
N SER A 221 -113.45 81.50 1.31
CA SER A 221 -114.35 82.10 2.33
C SER A 221 -114.67 83.58 2.06
N LEU A 222 -113.76 84.32 1.41
CA LEU A 222 -114.01 85.70 0.97
C LEU A 222 -114.98 85.81 -0.22
N LYS A 223 -115.19 84.73 -0.99
CA LYS A 223 -116.24 84.65 -2.02
C LYS A 223 -117.64 84.42 -1.43
N GLU A 224 -117.73 83.83 -0.23
CA GLU A 224 -118.98 83.60 0.52
C GLU A 224 -119.48 84.89 1.18
N HIS A 225 -118.58 85.72 1.73
CA HIS A 225 -118.91 87.05 2.28
C HIS A 225 -119.41 88.08 1.25
N LEU A 226 -119.15 87.86 -0.04
CA LEU A 226 -119.65 88.69 -1.14
C LEU A 226 -121.10 88.31 -1.54
N ALA A 227 -121.58 87.14 -1.12
CA ALA A 227 -122.98 86.72 -1.25
C ALA A 227 -123.86 87.28 -0.11
N ASP A 228 -123.34 87.38 1.11
CA ASP A 228 -124.09 87.94 2.27
C ASP A 228 -124.25 89.47 2.21
N ARG A 229 -123.31 90.20 1.60
CA ARG A 229 -123.43 91.65 1.37
C ARG A 229 -124.50 92.03 0.33
N LYS A 230 -124.93 91.07 -0.52
CA LYS A 230 -126.07 91.22 -1.44
C LYS A 230 -127.42 91.10 -0.72
N GLN A 231 -127.46 90.50 0.48
CA GLN A 231 -128.68 90.30 1.28
C GLN A 231 -129.01 91.50 2.20
N GLU A 232 -128.02 92.31 2.60
CA GLU A 232 -128.22 93.58 3.34
C GLU A 232 -128.78 94.73 2.47
N LEU A 233 -128.73 94.60 1.14
CA LEU A 233 -129.34 95.58 0.22
C LEU A 233 -130.86 95.38 0.09
N ILE A 234 -131.35 94.16 0.35
CA ILE A 234 -132.76 93.75 0.21
C ILE A 234 -133.60 94.17 1.43
N GLU A 235 -132.99 94.42 2.59
CA GLU A 235 -133.71 94.93 3.78
C GLU A 235 -133.83 96.47 3.81
N LYS A 236 -133.06 97.20 2.99
CA LYS A 236 -133.23 98.65 2.80
C LYS A 236 -134.27 99.01 1.73
N GLU A 237 -134.79 98.01 1.01
CA GLU A 237 -135.89 98.12 0.04
C GLU A 237 -137.30 98.05 0.65
N GLN A 238 -137.46 97.86 1.98
CA GLN A 238 -138.78 97.74 2.63
C GLN A 238 -139.29 98.98 3.40
N ARG A 239 -138.66 100.16 3.26
CA ARG A 239 -139.14 101.39 3.93
C ARG A 239 -139.52 102.55 3.03
N ILE A 240 -139.45 102.42 1.70
CA ILE A 240 -139.92 103.46 0.76
C ILE A 240 -140.78 102.82 -0.33
N ALA A 241 -141.69 101.95 0.12
CA ALA A 241 -142.88 101.50 -0.58
C ALA A 241 -144.11 102.29 -0.06
N GLU A 242 -143.98 103.60 0.06
CA GLU A 242 -145.09 104.54 0.21
C GLU A 242 -144.75 105.77 -0.64
N LEU A 243 -144.96 105.65 -1.95
CA LEU A 243 -145.71 106.61 -2.77
C LEU A 243 -145.61 106.18 -4.23
N LEU A 244 -146.46 105.21 -4.53
CA LEU A 244 -146.97 104.95 -5.87
C LEU A 244 -147.53 106.22 -6.53
N HIS A 245 -147.55 106.12 -7.86
CA HIS A 245 -148.24 106.94 -8.86
C HIS A 245 -147.46 108.17 -9.36
N THR A 246 -147.00 108.21 -10.61
CA THR A 246 -147.55 107.63 -11.85
C THR A 246 -146.47 107.55 -12.93
N LEU A 247 -146.39 106.35 -13.55
CA LEU A 247 -146.44 106.09 -15.01
C LEU A 247 -145.60 106.99 -15.94
N SER A 248 -144.62 106.43 -16.64
CA SER A 248 -144.81 105.68 -17.91
C SER A 248 -144.77 106.61 -19.10
N ASP A 249 -144.01 106.14 -20.09
CA ASP A 249 -143.94 106.54 -21.50
C ASP A 249 -142.68 107.37 -21.84
N ALA A 250 -141.83 106.96 -22.77
CA ALA A 250 -141.84 105.76 -23.59
C ALA A 250 -140.45 105.56 -24.20
N ARG A 251 -140.21 104.29 -24.56
CA ARG A 251 -139.31 103.83 -25.63
C ARG A 251 -139.03 104.85 -26.73
N GLN A 252 -137.75 105.04 -27.08
CA GLN A 252 -137.23 105.01 -28.46
C GLN A 252 -135.68 105.00 -28.44
N GLN A 253 -135.07 103.87 -28.81
CA GLN A 253 -134.24 103.63 -30.03
C GLN A 253 -132.74 103.89 -29.76
N ILE A 254 -131.79 102.95 -29.85
CA ILE A 254 -131.33 102.11 -30.98
C ILE A 254 -131.13 102.92 -32.27
N GLU A 255 -129.90 103.37 -32.50
CA GLU A 255 -129.24 103.26 -33.82
C GLU A 255 -127.71 103.37 -33.71
N ALA A 256 -127.05 102.63 -34.61
CA ALA A 256 -125.65 102.72 -35.04
C ALA A 256 -124.57 101.87 -34.32
N LEU A 257 -124.75 100.57 -34.49
CA LEU A 257 -123.70 99.58 -34.74
C LEU A 257 -123.04 99.86 -36.12
N ASN A 258 -122.03 100.73 -36.17
CA ASN A 258 -121.09 100.81 -37.30
C ASN A 258 -119.90 101.71 -36.96
N ASP A 259 -118.85 101.14 -36.36
CA ASP A 259 -117.47 101.44 -36.77
C ASP A 259 -116.48 100.58 -35.97
N ALA A 260 -116.50 99.29 -36.31
CA ALA A 260 -115.53 98.30 -35.88
C ALA A 260 -114.18 98.41 -36.64
N GLN A 261 -113.75 99.60 -37.09
CA GLN A 261 -112.64 99.69 -38.06
C GLN A 261 -111.49 100.65 -37.70
N HIS A 262 -111.22 100.90 -36.41
CA HIS A 262 -109.97 101.55 -36.01
C HIS A 262 -109.12 100.82 -34.96
N ARG A 263 -109.51 99.58 -34.61
CA ARG A 263 -108.71 98.66 -33.76
C ARG A 263 -107.54 97.98 -34.50
N LEU A 264 -106.86 98.68 -35.40
CA LEU A 264 -105.67 98.20 -36.12
C LEU A 264 -104.43 99.09 -35.93
N THR A 265 -104.50 100.10 -35.05
CA THR A 265 -103.42 101.06 -34.82
C THR A 265 -102.57 100.74 -33.57
N GLU A 266 -102.97 99.75 -32.76
CA GLU A 266 -102.24 99.32 -31.54
C GLU A 266 -101.30 98.11 -31.74
N GLN A 267 -101.26 97.51 -32.94
CA GLN A 267 -100.50 96.28 -33.19
C GLN A 267 -99.07 96.50 -33.74
N CYS A 268 -98.68 97.72 -34.11
CA CYS A 268 -97.36 98.01 -34.70
C CYS A 268 -96.29 98.52 -33.71
N ALA A 269 -96.58 98.64 -32.42
CA ALA A 269 -95.59 99.05 -31.40
C ALA A 269 -94.85 97.87 -30.73
N GLY A 270 -95.37 96.64 -30.83
CA GLY A 270 -94.78 95.46 -30.20
C GLY A 270 -93.71 94.72 -31.02
N GLN A 271 -93.70 94.90 -32.35
CA GLN A 271 -92.82 94.14 -33.25
C GLN A 271 -91.42 94.75 -33.43
N ALA A 272 -91.22 96.04 -33.08
CA ALA A 272 -89.89 96.67 -33.10
C ALA A 272 -89.02 96.29 -31.88
N ALA A 273 -89.63 96.02 -30.73
CA ALA A 273 -88.92 95.57 -29.52
C ALA A 273 -88.44 94.10 -29.62
N GLN A 274 -89.11 93.29 -30.44
CA GLN A 274 -88.79 91.86 -30.59
C GLN A 274 -87.60 91.62 -31.54
N ILE A 275 -87.45 92.45 -32.59
CA ILE A 275 -86.29 92.39 -33.52
C ILE A 275 -84.99 92.83 -32.82
N GLY A 276 -85.02 93.90 -32.01
CA GLY A 276 -83.83 94.32 -31.24
C GLY A 276 -83.39 93.30 -30.18
N SER A 277 -84.33 92.56 -29.57
CA SER A 277 -83.98 91.46 -28.65
C SER A 277 -83.37 90.25 -29.36
N LEU A 278 -83.77 89.98 -30.60
CA LEU A 278 -83.26 88.87 -31.40
C LEU A 278 -81.89 89.18 -32.02
N GLU A 279 -81.61 90.44 -32.37
CA GLU A 279 -80.28 90.88 -32.83
C GLU A 279 -79.26 90.84 -31.68
N SER A 280 -79.63 91.31 -30.49
CA SER A 280 -78.77 91.22 -29.29
C SER A 280 -78.50 89.77 -28.87
N ASN A 281 -79.50 88.89 -28.98
CA ASN A 281 -79.30 87.45 -28.74
C ASN A 281 -78.40 86.80 -29.80
N ASN A 282 -78.50 87.19 -31.07
CA ASN A 282 -77.60 86.67 -32.11
C ASN A 282 -76.16 87.13 -31.90
N GLU A 283 -75.91 88.38 -31.51
CA GLU A 283 -74.55 88.83 -31.16
C GLU A 283 -74.00 88.07 -29.94
N ALA A 284 -74.82 87.84 -28.91
CA ALA A 284 -74.42 87.06 -27.74
C ALA A 284 -74.12 85.59 -28.06
N LEU A 285 -74.92 84.95 -28.92
CA LEU A 285 -74.69 83.58 -29.40
C LEU A 285 -73.44 83.49 -30.29
N THR A 286 -73.17 84.52 -31.10
CA THR A 286 -71.96 84.55 -31.94
C THR A 286 -70.70 84.69 -31.09
N ALA A 287 -70.76 85.53 -30.04
CA ALA A 287 -69.68 85.65 -29.06
C ALA A 287 -69.47 84.36 -28.24
N GLN A 288 -70.54 83.66 -27.85
CA GLN A 288 -70.44 82.34 -27.21
C GLN A 288 -69.83 81.30 -28.15
N LEU A 289 -70.19 81.30 -29.44
CA LEU A 289 -69.62 80.38 -30.42
C LEU A 289 -68.12 80.62 -30.65
N GLU A 290 -67.69 81.88 -30.67
CA GLU A 290 -66.27 82.24 -30.77
C GLU A 290 -65.50 81.87 -29.50
N ALA A 291 -66.09 82.06 -28.32
CA ALA A 291 -65.51 81.62 -27.05
C ALA A 291 -65.36 80.08 -26.97
N GLU A 292 -66.38 79.33 -27.41
CA GLU A 292 -66.32 77.87 -27.48
C GLU A 292 -65.30 77.38 -28.53
N ARG A 293 -65.15 78.08 -29.66
CA ARG A 293 -64.09 77.78 -30.64
C ARG A 293 -62.69 78.05 -30.09
N ALA A 294 -62.52 79.11 -29.30
CA ALA A 294 -61.26 79.39 -28.62
C ALA A 294 -60.93 78.32 -27.56
N ASN A 295 -61.92 77.91 -26.76
CA ASN A 295 -61.78 76.82 -25.80
C ASN A 295 -61.44 75.49 -26.48
N ALA A 296 -62.06 75.18 -27.62
CA ALA A 296 -61.76 73.97 -28.40
C ALA A 296 -60.34 73.98 -28.97
N ALA A 297 -59.84 75.14 -29.41
CA ALA A 297 -58.46 75.30 -29.87
C ALA A 297 -57.45 75.12 -28.73
N GLU A 298 -57.71 75.69 -27.54
CA GLU A 298 -56.88 75.51 -26.36
C GLU A 298 -56.88 74.05 -25.87
N LEU A 299 -58.03 73.37 -25.96
CA LEU A 299 -58.14 71.94 -25.62
C LEU A 299 -57.34 71.06 -26.59
N GLU A 300 -57.37 71.34 -27.89
CA GLU A 300 -56.56 70.61 -28.88
C GLU A 300 -55.06 70.89 -28.69
N GLU A 301 -54.66 72.11 -28.28
CA GLU A 301 -53.27 72.40 -27.93
C GLU A 301 -52.83 71.62 -26.68
N ARG A 302 -53.64 71.61 -25.61
CA ARG A 302 -53.37 70.81 -24.41
C ARG A 302 -53.29 69.31 -24.70
N LYS A 303 -54.14 68.81 -25.60
CA LYS A 303 -54.12 67.42 -26.07
C LYS A 303 -52.85 67.11 -26.87
N ALA A 304 -52.40 68.03 -27.73
CA ALA A 304 -51.13 67.88 -28.45
C ALA A 304 -49.92 67.88 -27.48
N GLN A 305 -49.93 68.75 -26.47
CA GLN A 305 -48.90 68.77 -25.41
C GLN A 305 -48.90 67.49 -24.58
N ALA A 306 -50.08 66.97 -24.20
CA ALA A 306 -50.21 65.71 -23.48
C ALA A 306 -49.72 64.51 -24.30
N LEU A 307 -50.03 64.48 -25.61
CA LEU A 307 -49.52 63.43 -26.52
C LEU A 307 -48.00 63.49 -26.68
N ALA A 308 -47.40 64.69 -26.73
CA ALA A 308 -45.96 64.84 -26.76
C ALA A 308 -45.29 64.34 -25.46
N GLN A 309 -45.87 64.66 -24.30
CA GLN A 309 -45.39 64.14 -23.00
C GLN A 309 -45.52 62.62 -22.90
N ILE A 310 -46.61 62.04 -23.42
CA ILE A 310 -46.78 60.58 -23.46
C ILE A 310 -45.70 59.94 -24.32
N ALA A 311 -45.40 60.49 -25.51
CA ALA A 311 -44.34 59.96 -26.37
C ALA A 311 -42.94 60.05 -25.73
N GLU A 312 -42.67 61.12 -24.97
CA GLU A 312 -41.43 61.27 -24.21
C GLU A 312 -41.33 60.25 -23.06
N LEU A 313 -42.43 60.00 -22.35
CA LEU A 313 -42.49 58.97 -21.33
C LEU A 313 -42.38 57.55 -21.90
N GLU A 314 -42.95 57.29 -23.07
CA GLU A 314 -42.84 56.01 -23.77
C GLU A 314 -41.40 55.72 -24.20
N THR A 315 -40.69 56.73 -24.72
CA THR A 315 -39.27 56.59 -25.06
C THR A 315 -38.40 56.39 -23.82
N TYR A 316 -38.67 57.10 -22.72
CA TYR A 316 -37.99 56.90 -21.44
C TYR A 316 -38.23 55.50 -20.86
N LEU A 317 -39.47 54.99 -20.94
CA LEU A 317 -39.82 53.64 -20.50
C LEU A 317 -39.08 52.57 -21.31
N GLU A 318 -38.98 52.74 -22.62
CA GLU A 318 -38.29 51.76 -23.47
C GLU A 318 -36.78 51.76 -23.21
N GLU A 319 -36.18 52.91 -22.94
CA GLU A 319 -34.77 53.01 -22.53
C GLU A 319 -34.51 52.31 -21.19
N HIS A 320 -35.35 52.55 -20.18
CA HIS A 320 -35.28 51.87 -18.88
C HIS A 320 -35.52 50.36 -18.99
N LYS A 321 -36.43 49.94 -19.86
CA LYS A 321 -36.69 48.51 -20.11
C LYS A 321 -35.48 47.82 -20.72
N ASN A 322 -34.79 48.47 -21.65
CA ASN A 322 -33.55 47.96 -22.24
C ASN A 322 -32.41 47.92 -21.20
N GLN A 323 -32.32 48.91 -20.32
CA GLN A 323 -31.38 48.88 -19.19
C GLN A 323 -31.71 47.72 -18.24
N LEU A 324 -32.97 47.51 -17.89
CA LEU A 324 -33.42 46.42 -17.03
C LEU A 324 -33.06 45.05 -17.63
N LEU A 325 -33.31 44.86 -18.92
CA LEU A 325 -32.96 43.64 -19.65
C LEU A 325 -31.44 43.37 -19.62
N SER A 326 -30.63 44.43 -19.78
CA SER A 326 -29.17 44.31 -19.67
C SER A 326 -28.71 43.95 -18.24
N THR A 327 -29.40 44.47 -17.22
CA THR A 327 -29.09 44.13 -15.83
C THR A 327 -29.52 42.71 -15.48
N GLU A 328 -30.65 42.22 -15.99
CA GLU A 328 -31.08 40.82 -15.83
C GLU A 328 -30.05 39.86 -16.45
N GLN A 329 -29.55 40.16 -17.66
CA GLN A 329 -28.49 39.36 -18.29
C GLN A 329 -27.19 39.34 -17.46
N ASN A 330 -26.85 40.45 -16.80
CA ASN A 330 -25.69 40.50 -15.90
C ASN A 330 -25.93 39.68 -14.63
N VAL A 331 -27.15 39.66 -14.08
CA VAL A 331 -27.51 38.82 -12.93
C VAL A 331 -27.41 37.34 -13.30
N ASP A 332 -27.94 36.93 -14.45
CA ASP A 332 -27.83 35.54 -14.95
C ASP A 332 -26.36 35.12 -15.11
N LEU A 333 -25.51 36.01 -15.63
CA LEU A 333 -24.07 35.78 -15.75
C LEU A 333 -23.39 35.66 -14.38
N LEU A 334 -23.77 36.50 -13.42
CA LEU A 334 -23.24 36.44 -12.05
C LEU A 334 -23.69 35.18 -11.32
N GLU A 335 -24.92 34.70 -11.53
CA GLU A 335 -25.41 33.44 -10.99
C GLU A 335 -24.62 32.25 -11.56
N SER A 336 -24.42 32.22 -12.88
CA SER A 336 -23.58 31.22 -13.56
C SER A 336 -22.14 31.21 -13.03
N LEU A 337 -21.51 32.38 -12.90
CA LEU A 337 -20.17 32.52 -12.33
C LEU A 337 -20.13 32.06 -10.87
N THR A 338 -21.17 32.35 -10.09
CA THR A 338 -21.27 31.92 -8.69
C THR A 338 -21.39 30.40 -8.58
N GLU A 339 -22.16 29.75 -9.45
CA GLU A 339 -22.23 28.29 -9.52
C GLU A 339 -20.90 27.66 -9.91
N GLN A 340 -20.20 28.22 -10.91
CA GLN A 340 -18.86 27.77 -11.28
C GLN A 340 -17.85 27.93 -10.13
N LEU A 341 -17.93 29.03 -9.38
CA LEU A 341 -17.05 29.29 -8.24
C LEU A 341 -17.33 28.32 -7.08
N LYS A 342 -18.61 28.02 -6.80
CA LYS A 342 -19.01 26.99 -5.83
C LYS A 342 -18.51 25.60 -6.23
N ALA A 343 -18.68 25.22 -7.49
CA ALA A 343 -18.18 23.93 -7.99
C ALA A 343 -16.65 23.83 -7.89
N SER A 344 -15.94 24.91 -8.23
CA SER A 344 -14.49 25.00 -8.10
C SER A 344 -14.03 24.90 -6.65
N GLN A 345 -14.72 25.57 -5.72
CA GLN A 345 -14.42 25.50 -4.28
C GLN A 345 -14.61 24.07 -3.77
N GLN A 346 -15.72 23.42 -4.10
CA GLN A 346 -15.99 22.04 -3.69
C GLN A 346 -14.94 21.07 -4.23
N HIS A 347 -14.50 21.25 -5.48
CA HIS A 347 -13.41 20.48 -6.06
C HIS A 347 -12.09 20.70 -5.31
N LEU A 348 -11.77 21.94 -4.93
CA LEU A 348 -10.57 22.27 -4.16
C LEU A 348 -10.60 21.65 -2.75
N GLU A 349 -11.76 21.68 -2.08
CA GLU A 349 -11.96 21.06 -0.76
C GLU A 349 -11.78 19.54 -0.82
N ASN A 350 -12.31 18.88 -1.85
CA ASN A 350 -12.11 17.45 -2.08
C ASN A 350 -10.63 17.13 -2.32
N ASN A 351 -9.95 17.90 -3.18
CA ASN A 351 -8.52 17.73 -3.44
C ASN A 351 -7.68 17.94 -2.17
N TYR A 352 -8.01 18.94 -1.35
CA TYR A 352 -7.32 19.17 -0.08
C TYR A 352 -7.53 17.99 0.88
N ALA A 353 -8.76 17.47 0.98
CA ALA A 353 -9.07 16.31 1.81
C ALA A 353 -8.27 15.06 1.36
N ASP A 354 -8.19 14.82 0.05
CA ASP A 354 -7.43 13.71 -0.52
C ASP A 354 -5.93 13.84 -0.28
N ILE A 355 -5.34 15.03 -0.53
CA ILE A 355 -3.93 15.30 -0.27
C ILE A 355 -3.62 15.16 1.22
N ASN A 356 -4.46 15.69 2.10
CA ASN A 356 -4.25 15.60 3.55
C ASN A 356 -4.31 14.14 4.03
N LYS A 357 -5.23 13.34 3.49
CA LYS A 357 -5.30 11.89 3.75
C LYS A 357 -4.04 11.16 3.29
N GLN A 358 -3.53 11.48 2.10
CA GLN A 358 -2.27 10.92 1.60
C GLN A 358 -1.07 11.33 2.47
N HIS A 359 -1.00 12.60 2.89
CA HIS A 359 0.07 13.12 3.76
C HIS A 359 0.06 12.44 5.13
N LEU A 360 -1.12 12.23 5.74
CA LEU A 360 -1.25 11.52 7.01
C LEU A 360 -0.76 10.08 6.87
N SER A 361 -1.18 9.38 5.81
CA SER A 361 -0.73 8.01 5.51
C SER A 361 0.79 7.92 5.29
N LEU A 362 1.38 8.89 4.58
CA LEU A 362 2.82 8.94 4.35
C LEU A 362 3.58 9.19 5.66
N THR A 363 3.07 10.08 6.51
CA THR A 363 3.66 10.39 7.82
C THR A 363 3.65 9.17 8.74
N GLU A 364 2.55 8.42 8.78
CA GLU A 364 2.44 7.17 9.54
C GLU A 364 3.46 6.12 9.04
N LYS A 365 3.56 5.93 7.72
CA LYS A 365 4.53 5.01 7.10
C LYS A 365 5.97 5.41 7.42
N PHE A 366 6.31 6.68 7.26
CA PHE A 366 7.64 7.20 7.57
C PHE A 366 7.96 7.03 9.06
N SER A 367 7.00 7.30 9.94
CA SER A 367 7.14 7.10 11.39
C SER A 367 7.40 5.62 11.72
N LEU A 368 6.67 4.70 11.11
CA LEU A 368 6.90 3.26 11.30
C LEU A 368 8.31 2.86 10.85
N VAL A 369 8.71 3.22 9.63
CA VAL A 369 10.05 2.90 9.09
C VAL A 369 11.14 3.48 9.98
N SER A 370 11.02 4.75 10.35
CA SER A 370 11.99 5.43 11.22
C SER A 370 12.10 4.73 12.58
N LYS A 371 10.97 4.38 13.21
CA LYS A 371 10.98 3.66 14.50
C LYS A 371 11.59 2.28 14.38
N VAL A 372 11.28 1.52 13.31
CA VAL A 372 11.82 0.17 13.06
C VAL A 372 13.34 0.20 12.87
N LEU A 373 13.84 1.16 12.08
CA LEU A 373 15.28 1.32 11.84
C LEU A 373 16.05 1.85 13.06
N ALA A 374 15.37 2.60 13.95
CA ALA A 374 15.99 3.15 15.15
C ALA A 374 16.11 2.14 16.30
N GLN A 375 15.37 1.02 16.29
CA GLN A 375 15.45 0.03 17.36
C GLN A 375 16.80 -0.68 17.37
N GLN A 376 17.32 -0.93 18.57
CA GLN A 376 18.52 -1.73 18.79
C GLN A 376 18.13 -3.11 19.33
N PRO A 377 18.85 -4.19 18.96
CA PRO A 377 18.62 -5.49 19.55
C PRO A 377 18.85 -5.49 21.07
N PRO A 378 18.16 -6.37 21.81
CA PRO A 378 18.44 -6.56 23.23
C PRO A 378 19.86 -7.12 23.41
N THR A 379 20.64 -6.49 24.30
CA THR A 379 22.02 -6.90 24.61
C THR A 379 22.05 -8.24 25.34
N ASN A 380 22.75 -9.22 24.78
CA ASN A 380 23.02 -10.52 25.41
C ASN A 380 24.47 -10.93 25.15
N GLU A 381 25.36 -10.62 26.10
CA GLU A 381 26.79 -10.90 26.00
C GLU A 381 27.12 -12.38 25.69
N GLN A 382 26.28 -13.31 26.14
CA GLN A 382 26.49 -14.73 25.90
C GLN A 382 26.11 -15.13 24.48
N LEU A 383 25.09 -14.48 23.90
CA LEU A 383 24.73 -14.64 22.50
C LEU A 383 25.80 -14.00 21.60
N ASP A 384 26.33 -12.83 21.96
CA ASP A 384 27.43 -12.18 21.24
C ASP A 384 28.67 -13.09 21.23
N ARG A 385 29.01 -13.68 22.38
CA ARG A 385 30.08 -14.67 22.48
C ARG A 385 29.80 -15.92 21.64
N PHE A 386 28.55 -16.37 21.57
CA PHE A 386 28.17 -17.50 20.71
C PHE A 386 28.34 -17.14 19.23
N ALA A 387 27.95 -15.92 18.83
CA ALA A 387 28.16 -15.41 17.47
C ALA A 387 29.64 -15.29 17.13
N ASP A 388 30.47 -14.80 18.05
CA ASP A 388 31.92 -14.70 17.86
C ASP A 388 32.57 -16.06 17.65
N LEU A 389 32.18 -17.08 18.43
CA LEU A 389 32.66 -18.45 18.26
C LEU A 389 32.31 -19.02 16.88
N ILE A 390 31.16 -18.63 16.30
CA ILE A 390 30.76 -19.08 14.95
C ILE A 390 31.49 -18.29 13.86
N ASN A 391 31.56 -16.97 13.99
CA ASN A 391 32.09 -16.10 12.93
C ASN A 391 33.62 -16.08 12.89
N HIS A 392 34.30 -16.41 14.00
CA HIS A 392 35.76 -16.44 14.09
C HIS A 392 36.28 -17.86 14.33
N ASP A 393 36.13 -18.44 15.53
CA ASP A 393 36.77 -19.71 15.89
C ASP A 393 36.33 -20.88 14.97
N TYR A 394 35.04 -20.98 14.66
CA TYR A 394 34.52 -22.00 13.74
C TYR A 394 35.00 -21.77 12.31
N MET A 395 35.00 -20.52 11.82
CA MET A 395 35.50 -20.22 10.47
C MET A 395 37.00 -20.51 10.34
N GLU A 396 37.79 -20.21 11.36
CA GLU A 396 39.22 -20.52 11.42
C GLU A 396 39.45 -22.04 11.44
N PHE A 397 38.66 -22.79 12.21
CA PHE A 397 38.68 -24.26 12.20
C PHE A 397 38.31 -24.82 10.81
N ALA A 398 37.16 -24.40 10.26
CA ALA A 398 36.65 -24.88 8.97
C ALA A 398 37.57 -24.53 7.80
N SER A 399 38.35 -23.45 7.89
CA SER A 399 39.35 -23.09 6.86
C SER A 399 40.60 -23.97 6.84
N ARG A 400 40.89 -24.64 7.98
CA ARG A 400 42.06 -25.52 8.14
C ARG A 400 41.72 -26.99 7.95
N GLU A 401 40.45 -27.34 8.11
CA GLU A 401 39.91 -28.66 7.87
C GLU A 401 39.53 -28.80 6.39
N SER A 402 39.81 -29.95 5.79
CA SER A 402 39.47 -30.23 4.38
C SER A 402 38.88 -31.64 4.20
N SER A 403 38.53 -32.30 5.31
CA SER A 403 38.10 -33.70 5.32
C SER A 403 36.60 -33.81 5.12
N LEU A 404 35.82 -32.79 5.50
CA LEU A 404 34.38 -32.83 5.37
C LEU A 404 33.93 -32.47 3.94
N ALA A 405 33.49 -33.47 3.18
CA ALA A 405 32.94 -33.26 1.83
C ALA A 405 31.74 -32.28 1.77
N GLY A 406 31.05 -32.06 2.90
CA GLY A 406 29.86 -31.21 3.05
C GLY A 406 30.08 -29.89 3.80
N GLU A 407 31.29 -29.30 3.79
CA GLU A 407 31.62 -28.04 4.48
C GLU A 407 30.61 -26.90 4.27
N ALA A 408 30.18 -26.68 3.01
CA ALA A 408 29.22 -25.62 2.70
C ALA A 408 27.87 -25.82 3.42
N GLN A 409 27.40 -27.07 3.53
CA GLN A 409 26.17 -27.39 4.26
C GLN A 409 26.37 -27.21 5.76
N ALA A 410 27.49 -27.67 6.31
CA ALA A 410 27.82 -27.47 7.73
C ALA A 410 27.88 -25.97 8.09
N MET A 411 28.43 -25.14 7.22
CA MET A 411 28.42 -23.68 7.39
C MET A 411 27.00 -23.10 7.38
N LEU A 412 26.15 -23.53 6.45
CA LEU A 412 24.74 -23.11 6.40
C LEU A 412 23.99 -23.54 7.67
N ASP A 413 24.22 -24.76 8.16
CA ASP A 413 23.60 -25.26 9.39
C ASP A 413 24.05 -24.45 10.61
N MET A 414 25.34 -24.11 10.71
CA MET A 414 25.86 -23.27 11.78
C MET A 414 25.28 -21.84 11.75
N GLN A 415 25.18 -21.23 10.56
CA GLN A 415 24.51 -19.94 10.37
C GLN A 415 23.02 -20.01 10.76
N ALA A 416 22.32 -21.10 10.40
CA ALA A 416 20.93 -21.31 10.77
C ALA A 416 20.74 -21.44 12.30
N ILE A 417 21.66 -22.13 12.98
CA ILE A 417 21.66 -22.23 14.46
C ILE A 417 21.83 -20.84 15.09
N LEU A 418 22.75 -20.01 14.57
CA LEU A 418 22.95 -18.65 15.06
C LEU A 418 21.68 -17.78 14.87
N ALA A 419 21.07 -17.85 13.69
CA ALA A 419 19.84 -17.11 13.39
C ALA A 419 18.68 -17.53 14.31
N GLU A 420 18.52 -18.83 14.58
CA GLU A 420 17.53 -19.36 15.52
C GLU A 420 17.78 -18.85 16.94
N MET A 421 19.03 -18.85 17.40
CA MET A 421 19.43 -18.32 18.71
C MET A 421 19.14 -16.82 18.84
N GLN A 422 19.43 -16.04 17.80
CA GLN A 422 19.10 -14.60 17.75
C GLN A 422 17.58 -14.39 17.81
N MET A 423 16.79 -15.16 17.06
CA MET A 423 15.33 -15.07 17.10
C MET A 423 14.77 -15.38 18.50
N LEU A 424 15.29 -16.41 19.17
CA LEU A 424 14.89 -16.77 20.53
C LEU A 424 15.24 -15.69 21.57
N ASN A 425 16.37 -15.01 21.40
CA ASN A 425 16.78 -13.89 22.25
C ASN A 425 15.91 -12.64 22.02
N ASN A 426 15.62 -12.33 20.77
CA ASN A 426 14.84 -11.16 20.41
C ASN A 426 13.36 -11.35 20.79
N PHE A 427 12.85 -12.57 20.68
CA PHE A 427 11.49 -12.92 21.05
C PHE A 427 11.46 -14.01 22.15
N PRO A 428 11.81 -13.69 23.41
CA PRO A 428 11.88 -14.70 24.47
C PRO A 428 10.58 -15.48 24.63
N SER A 429 9.42 -14.88 24.32
CA SER A 429 8.11 -15.52 24.51
C SER A 429 7.84 -16.71 23.59
N ILE A 430 8.61 -16.93 22.53
CA ILE A 430 8.53 -18.16 21.71
C ILE A 430 9.37 -19.31 22.28
N ALA A 431 10.39 -19.02 23.09
CA ALA A 431 11.31 -20.03 23.57
C ALA A 431 10.57 -21.17 24.31
N GLY A 432 10.84 -22.41 23.95
CA GLY A 432 10.25 -23.57 24.60
C GLY A 432 8.76 -23.77 24.32
N LYS A 433 8.18 -23.07 23.35
CA LYS A 433 6.86 -23.37 22.80
C LYS A 433 6.99 -24.25 21.56
N THR A 434 6.03 -25.15 21.37
CA THR A 434 5.85 -25.88 20.13
C THR A 434 5.30 -24.92 19.08
N ILE A 435 5.99 -24.85 17.94
CA ILE A 435 5.55 -24.03 16.81
C ILE A 435 4.50 -24.81 16.01
N LEU A 436 3.30 -24.25 15.88
CA LEU A 436 2.19 -24.75 15.09
C LEU A 436 2.01 -23.85 13.86
N SER A 437 2.18 -24.40 12.66
CA SER A 437 1.87 -23.64 11.44
C SER A 437 0.41 -23.82 11.05
N ILE A 438 -0.26 -22.72 10.70
CA ILE A 438 -1.56 -22.74 10.04
C ILE A 438 -1.32 -22.39 8.58
N ALA A 439 -1.52 -23.36 7.68
CA ALA A 439 -1.34 -23.19 6.25
C ALA A 439 -2.58 -23.65 5.47
N GLY A 440 -2.59 -23.40 4.17
CA GLY A 440 -3.70 -23.73 3.29
C GLY A 440 -3.88 -22.71 2.17
N GLY A 441 -4.71 -23.06 1.19
CA GLY A 441 -4.97 -22.24 0.02
C GLY A 441 -5.43 -20.80 0.31
N PHE A 442 -5.32 -19.95 -0.70
CA PHE A 442 -5.79 -18.58 -0.62
C PHE A 442 -7.29 -18.51 -0.27
N SER A 443 -7.70 -17.57 0.59
CA SER A 443 -9.10 -17.41 1.04
C SER A 443 -9.69 -18.59 1.85
N SER A 444 -8.90 -19.58 2.28
CA SER A 444 -9.39 -20.69 3.13
C SER A 444 -9.83 -20.27 4.55
N GLY A 445 -9.57 -19.01 4.93
CA GLY A 445 -9.98 -18.44 6.22
C GLY A 445 -9.01 -18.71 7.37
N LYS A 446 -7.71 -18.90 7.11
CA LYS A 446 -6.65 -19.12 8.13
C LYS A 446 -6.64 -18.09 9.26
N SER A 447 -6.53 -16.80 8.93
CA SER A 447 -6.48 -15.74 9.95
C SER A 447 -7.81 -15.63 10.71
N ALA A 448 -8.96 -15.87 10.04
CA ALA A 448 -10.27 -15.93 10.70
C ALA A 448 -10.38 -17.14 11.66
N PHE A 449 -9.79 -18.28 11.28
CA PHE A 449 -9.69 -19.46 12.13
C PHE A 449 -8.88 -19.17 13.39
N VAL A 450 -7.68 -18.58 13.25
CA VAL A 450 -6.86 -18.21 14.41
C VAL A 450 -7.56 -17.16 15.30
N ASN A 451 -8.14 -16.12 14.69
CA ASN A 451 -8.91 -15.09 15.40
C ASN A 451 -10.08 -15.68 16.20
N SER A 452 -10.65 -16.81 15.78
CA SER A 452 -11.76 -17.44 16.50
C SER A 452 -11.37 -17.87 17.93
N PHE A 453 -10.08 -18.22 18.15
CA PHE A 453 -9.52 -18.64 19.44
C PHE A 453 -9.02 -17.48 20.31
N ILE A 454 -8.91 -16.26 19.76
CA ILE A 454 -8.50 -15.07 20.51
C ILE A 454 -9.69 -14.57 21.35
N HIS A 455 -9.51 -14.43 22.66
CA HIS A 455 -10.57 -13.93 23.55
C HIS A 455 -10.74 -12.40 23.47
N ASN A 456 -9.66 -11.66 23.22
CA ASN A 456 -9.70 -10.20 23.15
C ASN A 456 -10.07 -9.72 21.73
N PRO A 457 -11.26 -9.13 21.51
CA PRO A 457 -11.69 -8.70 20.18
C PRO A 457 -10.96 -7.47 19.65
N SER A 458 -10.25 -6.72 20.49
CA SER A 458 -9.50 -5.51 20.07
C SER A 458 -8.23 -5.84 19.29
N VAL A 459 -7.78 -7.10 19.32
CA VAL A 459 -6.64 -7.59 18.56
C VAL A 459 -7.13 -8.68 17.61
N GLN A 460 -6.99 -8.40 16.32
CA GLN A 460 -7.35 -9.34 15.27
C GLN A 460 -6.20 -9.38 14.27
N LEU A 461 -5.82 -10.59 13.87
CA LEU A 461 -5.02 -10.78 12.66
C LEU A 461 -5.81 -10.25 11.48
N ALA A 462 -5.14 -9.62 10.52
CA ALA A 462 -5.79 -9.04 9.36
C ALA A 462 -6.59 -10.11 8.58
N THR A 463 -7.91 -9.90 8.44
CA THR A 463 -8.80 -10.76 7.65
C THR A 463 -9.31 -10.00 6.43
N GLY A 464 -9.12 -10.54 5.24
CA GLY A 464 -9.55 -9.90 3.98
C GLY A 464 -9.53 -10.87 2.80
N ILE A 465 -10.22 -10.48 1.73
CA ILE A 465 -10.33 -11.25 0.47
C ILE A 465 -9.03 -11.14 -0.36
N ASN A 466 -8.22 -10.09 -0.14
CA ASN A 466 -6.88 -9.91 -0.73
C ASN A 466 -5.78 -10.50 0.20
N PRO A 467 -4.55 -10.82 -0.28
CA PRO A 467 -3.50 -11.44 0.54
C PRO A 467 -3.03 -10.57 1.71
N VAL A 468 -3.75 -10.62 2.83
CA VAL A 468 -3.61 -9.64 3.93
C VAL A 468 -2.32 -9.81 4.75
N THR A 469 -1.76 -11.02 4.87
CA THR A 469 -0.62 -11.28 5.76
C THR A 469 0.70 -11.22 4.98
N VAL A 470 1.29 -10.03 4.83
CA VAL A 470 2.62 -9.88 4.18
C VAL A 470 3.76 -10.17 5.17
N VAL A 471 3.57 -9.86 6.46
CA VAL A 471 4.55 -10.10 7.53
C VAL A 471 4.06 -11.26 8.42
N PRO A 472 4.85 -12.35 8.57
CA PRO A 472 4.49 -13.48 9.43
C PRO A 472 4.17 -13.05 10.86
N SER A 473 3.06 -13.56 11.39
CA SER A 473 2.58 -13.23 12.74
C SER A 473 2.65 -14.44 13.66
N TYR A 474 3.42 -14.32 14.73
CA TYR A 474 3.60 -15.34 15.76
C TYR A 474 2.65 -15.06 16.92
N VAL A 475 1.57 -15.85 17.01
CA VAL A 475 0.52 -15.69 18.02
C VAL A 475 0.80 -16.61 19.20
N VAL A 476 0.80 -16.03 20.40
CA VAL A 476 1.15 -16.72 21.64
C VAL A 476 0.09 -16.43 22.70
N CYS A 477 -0.39 -17.50 23.35
CA CYS A 477 -1.26 -17.39 24.52
C CYS A 477 -0.53 -16.69 25.68
N SER A 478 -1.12 -15.60 26.19
CA SER A 478 -0.61 -14.77 27.28
C SER A 478 -1.75 -14.05 27.98
N GLU A 479 -1.64 -13.76 29.27
CA GLU A 479 -2.63 -12.96 30.00
C GLU A 479 -2.66 -11.50 29.51
N GLU A 480 -1.49 -10.95 29.18
CA GLU A 480 -1.36 -9.63 28.59
C GLU A 480 -1.57 -9.61 27.08
N THR A 481 -2.27 -8.59 26.60
CA THR A 481 -2.37 -8.28 25.17
C THR A 481 -1.23 -7.36 24.74
N ARG A 482 -0.34 -7.82 23.86
CA ARG A 482 0.78 -7.00 23.35
C ARG A 482 1.17 -7.41 21.94
N ILE A 483 1.33 -6.42 21.06
CA ILE A 483 1.78 -6.62 19.68
C ILE A 483 3.17 -5.98 19.53
N LYS A 484 4.15 -6.77 19.08
CA LYS A 484 5.50 -6.27 18.80
C LYS A 484 5.93 -6.63 17.40
N GLY A 485 6.42 -5.65 16.66
CA GLY A 485 7.17 -5.87 15.44
C GLY A 485 8.66 -6.06 15.75
N TYR A 486 9.33 -6.98 15.06
CA TYR A 486 10.77 -7.18 15.20
C TYR A 486 11.48 -6.70 13.95
N SER A 487 12.48 -5.85 14.16
CA SER A 487 13.33 -5.30 13.12
C SER A 487 14.33 -6.34 12.64
N TYR A 488 14.87 -6.14 11.44
CA TYR A 488 15.89 -7.02 10.84
C TYR A 488 17.15 -7.18 11.70
N ASN A 489 17.47 -6.18 12.53
CA ASN A 489 18.61 -6.18 13.43
C ASN A 489 18.29 -6.79 14.81
N GLY A 490 17.06 -7.25 15.04
CA GLY A 490 16.61 -7.83 16.30
C GLY A 490 15.96 -6.86 17.29
N GLY A 491 15.94 -5.55 16.99
CA GLY A 491 15.22 -4.56 17.79
C GLY A 491 13.70 -4.77 17.76
N ALA A 492 13.00 -4.38 18.82
CA ALA A 492 11.55 -4.58 18.93
C ALA A 492 10.79 -3.26 19.04
N ILE A 493 9.71 -3.12 18.28
CA ILE A 493 8.80 -1.97 18.31
C ILE A 493 7.43 -2.41 18.82
N ASP A 494 6.87 -1.70 19.81
CA ASP A 494 5.48 -1.90 20.20
C ASP A 494 4.56 -1.34 19.10
N LEU A 495 3.66 -2.19 18.58
CA LEU A 495 2.69 -1.83 17.55
C LEU A 495 1.33 -1.65 18.20
N GLU A 496 0.64 -0.55 17.85
CA GLU A 496 -0.74 -0.36 18.28
C GLU A 496 -1.68 -1.34 17.53
N PRO A 497 -2.75 -1.85 18.18
CA PRO A 497 -3.70 -2.75 17.52
C PRO A 497 -4.33 -2.17 16.25
N SER A 498 -4.62 -0.87 16.22
CA SER A 498 -5.13 -0.15 15.05
C SER A 498 -4.13 -0.20 13.89
N LEU A 499 -2.86 0.09 14.17
CA LEU A 499 -1.79 0.04 13.18
C LEU A 499 -1.60 -1.39 12.66
N TYR A 500 -1.54 -2.38 13.55
CA TYR A 500 -1.44 -3.79 13.17
C TYR A 500 -2.62 -4.24 12.29
N ALA A 501 -3.85 -3.88 12.65
CA ALA A 501 -5.04 -4.18 11.84
C ALA A 501 -5.01 -3.50 10.46
N SER A 502 -4.38 -2.32 10.35
CA SER A 502 -4.25 -1.58 9.10
C SER A 502 -3.15 -2.09 8.15
N MET A 503 -2.28 -3.01 8.61
CA MET A 503 -1.18 -3.59 7.81
C MET A 503 -1.69 -4.63 6.80
N CYS A 504 -2.58 -4.24 5.89
CA CYS A 504 -3.02 -5.05 4.76
C CYS A 504 -1.99 -5.03 3.60
N HIS A 505 -2.19 -5.89 2.60
CA HIS A 505 -1.35 -5.94 1.40
C HIS A 505 -1.13 -4.58 0.75
N GLU A 506 -2.20 -3.80 0.60
CA GLU A 506 -2.19 -2.48 -0.04
C GLU A 506 -1.37 -1.47 0.77
N TYR A 507 -1.50 -1.50 2.10
CA TYR A 507 -0.69 -0.68 3.00
C TYR A 507 0.80 -1.03 2.87
N VAL A 508 1.14 -2.32 2.82
CA VAL A 508 2.52 -2.80 2.71
C VAL A 508 3.13 -2.55 1.32
N GLN A 509 2.37 -2.72 0.24
CA GLN A 509 2.85 -2.38 -1.11
C GLN A 509 3.11 -0.90 -1.28
N ALA A 510 2.34 -0.05 -0.59
CA ALA A 510 2.49 1.40 -0.68
C ALA A 510 3.79 1.95 -0.04
N PHE A 511 4.63 1.10 0.57
CA PHE A 511 6.00 1.48 0.95
C PHE A 511 6.96 1.51 -0.25
N GLY A 512 6.63 0.87 -1.37
CA GLY A 512 7.51 0.78 -2.55
C GLY A 512 8.70 -0.18 -2.39
N PHE A 513 8.77 -0.92 -1.27
CA PHE A 513 9.73 -1.99 -1.02
C PHE A 513 9.10 -3.09 -0.16
N ASP A 514 9.73 -4.27 -0.11
CA ASP A 514 9.27 -5.37 0.74
C ASP A 514 9.53 -5.07 2.22
N LEU A 515 8.47 -4.76 2.97
CA LEU A 515 8.53 -4.42 4.40
C LEU A 515 9.19 -5.51 5.25
N ARG A 516 9.13 -6.79 4.84
CA ARG A 516 9.79 -7.91 5.52
C ARG A 516 11.31 -7.73 5.64
N ARG A 517 11.92 -6.93 4.76
CA ARG A 517 13.36 -6.62 4.81
C ARG A 517 13.76 -5.83 6.05
N ILE A 518 12.87 -5.01 6.58
CA ILE A 518 13.13 -4.21 7.78
C ILE A 518 12.32 -4.70 8.98
N LEU A 519 11.17 -5.35 8.75
CA LEU A 519 10.25 -5.88 9.76
C LEU A 519 9.93 -7.35 9.43
N PRO A 520 10.86 -8.29 9.64
CA PRO A 520 10.72 -9.68 9.22
C PRO A 520 9.57 -10.46 9.86
N PHE A 521 9.17 -10.13 11.09
CA PHE A 521 8.06 -10.81 11.77
C PHE A 521 7.44 -9.97 12.87
N ILE A 522 6.21 -10.34 13.27
CA ILE A 522 5.44 -9.71 14.34
C ILE A 522 5.08 -10.77 15.38
N SER A 523 5.16 -10.44 16.67
CA SER A 523 4.57 -11.26 17.74
C SER A 523 3.27 -10.65 18.25
N VAL A 524 2.27 -11.50 18.42
CA VAL A 524 0.96 -11.15 18.96
C VAL A 524 0.73 -11.98 20.23
N LYS A 525 0.87 -11.34 21.39
CA LYS A 525 0.50 -11.92 22.68
C LYS A 525 -0.95 -11.59 22.97
N VAL A 526 -1.77 -12.60 23.22
CA VAL A 526 -3.19 -12.43 23.46
C VAL A 526 -3.74 -13.51 24.40
N PRO A 527 -4.81 -13.21 25.18
CA PRO A 527 -5.51 -14.21 25.96
C PRO A 527 -6.18 -15.25 25.06
N MET A 528 -5.87 -16.52 25.31
CA MET A 528 -6.46 -17.72 24.72
C MET A 528 -6.61 -18.78 25.82
N ASP A 529 -7.20 -19.94 25.50
CA ASP A 529 -7.24 -21.08 26.42
C ASP A 529 -5.81 -21.65 26.68
N PRO A 530 -5.27 -21.58 27.91
CA PRO A 530 -3.95 -22.12 28.24
C PRO A 530 -3.86 -23.64 28.11
N ASP A 531 -4.97 -24.36 28.31
CA ASP A 531 -5.00 -25.83 28.19
C ASP A 531 -4.75 -26.32 26.77
N LEU A 532 -5.14 -25.49 25.78
CA LEU A 532 -4.96 -25.78 24.36
C LEU A 532 -3.71 -25.11 23.79
N PHE A 533 -3.41 -23.86 24.21
CA PHE A 533 -2.40 -23.01 23.57
C PHE A 533 -1.24 -22.58 24.48
N GLY A 534 -1.20 -22.99 25.75
CA GLY A 534 -0.24 -22.50 26.75
C GLY A 534 1.24 -22.68 26.38
N ASN A 535 1.59 -23.78 25.73
CA ASN A 535 2.91 -24.09 25.19
C ASN A 535 2.95 -24.04 23.66
N LEU A 536 1.96 -23.46 23.00
CA LEU A 536 1.93 -23.30 21.56
C LEU A 536 2.30 -21.89 21.12
N CYS A 537 2.98 -21.80 19.99
CA CYS A 537 3.14 -20.58 19.22
C CYS A 537 2.58 -20.84 17.82
N ILE A 538 1.50 -20.14 17.48
CA ILE A 538 0.85 -20.29 16.18
C ILE A 538 1.55 -19.34 15.20
N ILE A 539 1.98 -19.84 14.05
CA ILE A 539 2.45 -18.99 12.95
C ILE A 539 1.28 -18.81 11.99
N ASP A 540 0.79 -17.58 11.86
CA ASP A 540 -0.06 -17.19 10.74
C ASP A 540 0.84 -16.94 9.53
N THR A 541 0.75 -17.84 8.54
CA THR A 541 1.56 -17.78 7.33
C THR A 541 0.85 -16.96 6.25
N PRO A 542 1.59 -16.19 5.42
CA PRO A 542 1.05 -15.65 4.18
C PRO A 542 0.38 -16.78 3.38
N GLY A 543 -0.83 -16.56 2.87
CA GLY A 543 -1.54 -17.59 2.12
C GLY A 543 -0.81 -17.95 0.82
N TYR A 544 -0.43 -19.22 0.65
CA TYR A 544 0.06 -19.72 -0.64
C TYR A 544 -1.06 -19.64 -1.68
N ASN A 545 -0.78 -18.98 -2.82
CA ASN A 545 -1.71 -18.85 -3.93
C ASN A 545 -1.24 -19.72 -5.11
N PRO A 546 -1.90 -20.86 -5.38
CA PRO A 546 -1.53 -21.74 -6.48
C PRO A 546 -1.80 -21.15 -7.89
N GLY A 547 -2.55 -20.04 -8.01
CA GLY A 547 -3.08 -19.56 -9.29
C GLY A 547 -2.26 -18.51 -10.07
N ASN A 548 -1.19 -17.93 -9.52
CA ASN A 548 -0.45 -16.86 -10.21
C ASN A 548 0.86 -17.38 -10.82
N THR A 549 0.91 -17.58 -12.14
CA THR A 549 2.12 -17.93 -12.90
C THR A 549 3.00 -16.70 -13.16
N GLY A 550 3.34 -15.95 -12.10
CA GLY A 550 4.18 -14.75 -12.15
C GLY A 550 5.22 -14.72 -11.03
N GLY A 551 6.31 -13.94 -11.20
CA GLY A 551 7.47 -13.94 -10.30
C GLY A 551 7.20 -13.67 -8.81
N ALA A 552 6.08 -13.00 -8.47
CA ALA A 552 5.67 -12.80 -7.08
C ALA A 552 5.18 -14.10 -6.39
N ALA A 553 4.49 -14.99 -7.10
CA ALA A 553 3.93 -16.21 -6.51
C ALA A 553 4.97 -17.30 -6.23
N ALA A 554 6.06 -17.34 -7.01
CA ALA A 554 7.19 -18.23 -6.72
C ALA A 554 7.91 -17.82 -5.43
N SER A 555 8.01 -16.51 -5.18
CA SER A 555 8.54 -15.97 -3.92
C SER A 555 7.62 -16.29 -2.73
N ASP A 556 6.30 -16.27 -2.93
CA ASP A 556 5.34 -16.55 -1.86
C ASP A 556 5.32 -18.04 -1.49
N ARG A 557 5.44 -18.96 -2.46
CA ARG A 557 5.52 -20.41 -2.20
C ARG A 557 6.77 -20.77 -1.40
N SER A 558 7.93 -20.25 -1.79
CA SER A 558 9.20 -20.52 -1.08
C SER A 558 9.22 -19.92 0.32
N THR A 559 8.65 -18.72 0.49
CA THR A 559 8.50 -18.07 1.81
C THR A 559 7.53 -18.85 2.70
N ALA A 560 6.37 -19.25 2.19
CA ALA A 560 5.40 -20.06 2.92
C ALA A 560 5.98 -21.42 3.31
N ALA A 561 6.66 -22.10 2.39
CA ALA A 561 7.32 -23.37 2.67
C ALA A 561 8.43 -23.23 3.72
N SER A 562 9.24 -22.16 3.66
CA SER A 562 10.27 -21.88 4.66
C SER A 562 9.68 -21.69 6.06
N LEU A 563 8.58 -20.93 6.20
CA LEU A 563 7.89 -20.72 7.47
C LEU A 563 7.20 -21.99 7.98
N VAL A 564 6.53 -22.73 7.09
CA VAL A 564 5.87 -24.00 7.42
C VAL A 564 6.90 -25.02 7.92
N ASN A 565 8.06 -25.12 7.29
CA ASN A 565 9.13 -26.05 7.67
C ASN A 565 9.81 -25.70 9.00
N GLN A 566 9.61 -24.50 9.55
CA GLN A 566 10.05 -24.16 10.92
C GLN A 566 9.13 -24.77 11.99
N ALA A 567 7.91 -25.17 11.64
CA ALA A 567 6.95 -25.69 12.58
C ALA A 567 7.23 -27.14 12.99
N SER A 568 6.72 -27.53 14.15
CA SER A 568 6.76 -28.92 14.64
C SER A 568 5.46 -29.68 14.31
N ALA A 569 4.39 -28.96 13.98
CA ALA A 569 3.13 -29.50 13.54
C ALA A 569 2.43 -28.53 12.57
N LEU A 570 1.58 -29.08 11.71
CA LEU A 570 0.88 -28.37 10.65
C LEU A 570 -0.64 -28.59 10.78
N VAL A 571 -1.40 -27.51 10.71
CA VAL A 571 -2.83 -27.53 10.44
C VAL A 571 -3.05 -27.04 9.02
N TRP A 572 -3.61 -27.89 8.17
CA TRP A 572 -4.00 -27.53 6.81
C TRP A 572 -5.46 -27.10 6.78
N VAL A 573 -5.72 -25.85 6.39
CA VAL A 573 -7.05 -25.24 6.37
C VAL A 573 -7.58 -25.19 4.94
N ILE A 574 -8.69 -25.88 4.70
CA ILE A 574 -9.45 -25.92 3.45
C ILE A 574 -10.71 -25.06 3.62
N GLY A 575 -11.01 -24.17 2.67
CA GLY A 575 -12.24 -23.39 2.69
C GLY A 575 -13.38 -24.10 1.95
N LEU A 576 -14.57 -24.16 2.54
CA LEU A 576 -15.75 -24.79 1.92
C LEU A 576 -16.46 -23.93 0.84
N ASP A 577 -15.88 -22.80 0.43
CA ASP A 577 -16.29 -21.99 -0.73
C ASP A 577 -15.09 -21.83 -1.71
N PRO A 578 -15.22 -21.87 -3.06
CA PRO A 578 -16.24 -22.44 -3.96
C PRO A 578 -16.05 -23.94 -4.31
N ALA A 579 -14.85 -24.51 -4.10
CA ALA A 579 -14.48 -25.86 -4.55
C ALA A 579 -14.85 -26.97 -3.54
N GLY A 580 -14.81 -26.67 -2.23
CA GLY A 580 -15.17 -27.60 -1.16
C GLY A 580 -14.16 -28.73 -0.91
N THR A 581 -13.40 -29.16 -1.91
CA THR A 581 -12.42 -30.26 -1.82
C THR A 581 -10.97 -29.76 -1.71
N ILE A 582 -10.03 -30.68 -1.49
CA ILE A 582 -8.60 -30.38 -1.52
C ILE A 582 -8.10 -30.37 -2.98
N ASP A 583 -7.45 -29.29 -3.41
CA ASP A 583 -6.92 -29.19 -4.77
C ASP A 583 -5.59 -29.96 -4.91
N GLN A 584 -5.26 -30.41 -6.13
CA GLN A 584 -4.01 -31.12 -6.40
C GLN A 584 -2.76 -30.30 -6.00
N SER A 585 -2.79 -28.97 -6.18
CA SER A 585 -1.70 -28.09 -5.75
C SER A 585 -1.52 -28.04 -4.24
N ASP A 586 -2.60 -28.24 -3.47
CA ASP A 586 -2.56 -28.30 -2.02
C ASP A 586 -1.95 -29.64 -1.57
N ILE A 587 -2.34 -30.74 -2.22
CA ILE A 587 -1.73 -32.06 -2.03
C ILE A 587 -0.22 -31.99 -2.29
N GLU A 588 0.19 -31.48 -3.45
CA GLU A 588 1.62 -31.32 -3.81
C GLU A 588 2.38 -30.46 -2.80
N PHE A 589 1.74 -29.43 -2.23
CA PHE A 589 2.36 -28.60 -1.20
C PHE A 589 2.57 -29.41 0.08
N ILE A 590 1.54 -30.09 0.58
CA ILE A 590 1.65 -30.95 1.77
C ILE A 590 2.70 -32.04 1.53
N GLU A 591 2.73 -32.63 0.34
CA GLU A 591 3.72 -33.63 -0.08
C GLU A 591 5.15 -33.12 0.08
N SER A 592 5.40 -31.88 -0.33
CA SER A 592 6.72 -31.22 -0.23
C SER A 592 7.17 -30.90 1.21
N THR A 593 6.29 -31.07 2.21
CA THR A 593 6.60 -30.84 3.62
C THR A 593 6.80 -32.16 4.39
N PRO A 594 7.55 -32.16 5.51
CA PRO A 594 7.79 -33.36 6.30
C PRO A 594 6.61 -33.79 7.19
N PHE A 595 5.48 -33.07 7.19
CA PHE A 595 4.39 -33.29 8.14
C PHE A 595 3.48 -34.46 7.73
N ARG A 596 3.48 -35.53 8.53
CA ARG A 596 2.62 -36.71 8.36
C ARG A 596 2.13 -37.24 9.72
N GLY A 597 1.08 -38.04 9.69
CA GLY A 597 0.52 -38.73 10.86
C GLY A 597 0.18 -37.75 11.99
N GLU A 598 0.74 -37.98 13.18
CA GLU A 598 0.50 -37.16 14.39
C GLU A 598 0.90 -35.68 14.28
N SER A 599 1.65 -35.29 13.24
CA SER A 599 2.10 -33.90 13.04
C SER A 599 1.26 -33.09 12.03
N LEU A 600 0.25 -33.72 11.41
CA LEU A 600 -0.63 -33.10 10.41
C LEU A 600 -2.10 -33.20 10.84
N TYR A 601 -2.81 -32.08 10.84
CA TYR A 601 -4.26 -32.02 11.08
C TYR A 601 -4.97 -31.25 9.97
N ILE A 602 -6.17 -31.69 9.58
CA ILE A 602 -6.93 -31.07 8.49
C ILE A 602 -8.16 -30.34 9.04
N VAL A 603 -8.38 -29.09 8.64
CA VAL A 603 -9.55 -28.29 9.05
C VAL A 603 -10.32 -27.84 7.82
N LEU A 604 -11.59 -28.22 7.73
CA LEU A 604 -12.52 -27.75 6.71
C LEU A 604 -13.30 -26.56 7.28
N ASN A 605 -12.79 -25.36 7.01
CA ASN A 605 -13.34 -24.11 7.52
C ASN A 605 -14.52 -23.61 6.67
N LYS A 606 -15.25 -22.63 7.19
CA LYS A 606 -16.49 -22.08 6.59
C LYS A 606 -17.64 -23.10 6.56
N ALA A 607 -17.68 -24.04 7.51
CA ALA A 607 -18.71 -25.08 7.58
C ALA A 607 -20.15 -24.54 7.69
N ASP A 608 -20.34 -23.29 8.06
CA ASP A 608 -21.65 -22.64 8.11
C ASP A 608 -22.31 -22.40 6.74
N VAL A 609 -21.57 -22.53 5.63
CA VAL A 609 -22.10 -22.33 4.26
C VAL A 609 -22.64 -23.59 3.60
N LYS A 610 -22.48 -24.77 4.23
CA LYS A 610 -22.88 -26.08 3.69
C LYS A 610 -23.82 -26.81 4.63
N SER A 611 -24.59 -27.76 4.10
CA SER A 611 -25.41 -28.65 4.92
C SER A 611 -24.55 -29.70 5.64
N GLN A 612 -25.06 -30.32 6.69
CA GLN A 612 -24.36 -31.36 7.44
C GLN A 612 -24.00 -32.58 6.56
N ASP A 613 -24.89 -32.93 5.63
CA ASP A 613 -24.70 -34.04 4.71
C ASP A 613 -23.60 -33.71 3.68
N ASP A 614 -23.60 -32.49 3.13
CA ASP A 614 -22.55 -32.03 2.22
C ASP A 614 -21.18 -32.00 2.91
N ILE A 615 -21.11 -31.52 4.16
CA ILE A 615 -19.86 -31.50 4.94
C ILE A 615 -19.30 -32.92 5.08
N SER A 616 -20.16 -33.89 5.39
CA SER A 616 -19.75 -35.28 5.58
C SER A 616 -19.21 -35.88 4.27
N GLN A 617 -19.93 -35.68 3.15
CA GLN A 617 -19.48 -36.13 1.83
C GLN A 617 -18.14 -35.52 1.41
N ILE A 618 -17.96 -34.22 1.66
CA ILE A 618 -16.71 -33.53 1.35
C ILE A 618 -15.56 -34.06 2.23
N MET A 619 -15.79 -34.28 3.53
CA MET A 619 -14.79 -34.85 4.42
C MET A 619 -14.36 -36.25 3.97
N ASP A 620 -15.30 -37.08 3.53
CA ASP A 620 -15.01 -38.41 2.98
C ASP A 620 -14.17 -38.30 1.70
N GLN A 621 -14.52 -37.39 0.78
CA GLN A 621 -13.74 -37.13 -0.43
C GLN A 621 -12.30 -36.68 -0.12
N VAL A 622 -12.13 -35.71 0.79
CA VAL A 622 -10.80 -35.24 1.19
C VAL A 622 -9.99 -36.37 1.85
N ALA A 623 -10.64 -37.24 2.62
CA ALA A 623 -9.98 -38.40 3.22
C ALA A 623 -9.49 -39.40 2.15
N ASP A 624 -10.30 -39.65 1.11
CA ASP A 624 -9.95 -40.51 -0.01
C ASP A 624 -8.79 -39.92 -0.84
N ASP A 625 -8.84 -38.61 -1.14
CA ASP A 625 -7.80 -37.91 -1.91
C ASP A 625 -6.44 -37.96 -1.18
N LEU A 626 -6.43 -37.68 0.14
CA LEU A 626 -5.24 -37.77 0.97
C LEU A 626 -4.72 -39.21 1.06
N SER A 627 -5.62 -40.20 1.14
CA SER A 627 -5.24 -41.61 1.15
C SER A 627 -4.63 -42.04 -0.18
N PHE A 628 -5.17 -41.59 -1.31
CA PHE A 628 -4.64 -41.88 -2.64
C PHE A 628 -3.23 -41.29 -2.83
N ALA A 629 -2.98 -40.10 -2.28
CA ALA A 629 -1.65 -39.48 -2.24
C ALA A 629 -0.70 -40.08 -1.18
N GLY A 630 -1.16 -41.03 -0.35
CA GLY A 630 -0.33 -41.62 0.71
C GLY A 630 -0.02 -40.66 1.86
N ILE A 631 -0.85 -39.64 2.08
CA ILE A 631 -0.68 -38.63 3.12
C ILE A 631 -1.43 -39.05 4.38
N GLU A 632 -0.68 -39.49 5.40
CA GLU A 632 -1.24 -39.76 6.72
C GLU A 632 -1.47 -38.47 7.51
N TYR A 633 -2.56 -38.40 8.27
CA TYR A 633 -2.93 -37.28 9.14
C TYR A 633 -3.55 -37.76 10.47
N ALA A 634 -3.43 -36.94 11.52
CA ALA A 634 -3.87 -37.24 12.88
C ALA A 634 -5.40 -37.23 13.01
N GLY A 635 -6.04 -36.26 12.37
CA GLY A 635 -7.49 -36.12 12.34
C GLY A 635 -7.94 -34.98 11.44
N MET A 636 -9.25 -34.88 11.29
CA MET A 636 -9.90 -33.89 10.45
C MET A 636 -11.18 -33.39 11.11
N CYS A 637 -11.47 -32.09 11.05
CA CYS A 637 -12.75 -31.56 11.49
C CYS A 637 -13.30 -30.51 10.54
N ALA A 638 -14.62 -30.40 10.48
CA ALA A 638 -15.28 -29.22 9.92
C ALA A 638 -15.46 -28.14 11.00
N TYR A 639 -15.25 -26.89 10.64
CA TYR A 639 -15.27 -25.76 11.57
C TYR A 639 -15.90 -24.51 10.93
N SER A 640 -16.61 -23.72 11.75
CA SER A 640 -17.03 -22.36 11.36
C SER A 640 -16.32 -21.33 12.22
N SER A 641 -15.39 -20.60 11.61
CA SER A 641 -14.71 -19.46 12.26
C SER A 641 -15.70 -18.35 12.65
N THR A 642 -16.74 -18.14 11.84
CA THR A 642 -17.80 -17.14 12.09
C THR A 642 -18.65 -17.50 13.30
N ARG A 643 -19.03 -18.78 13.43
CA ARG A 643 -19.89 -19.27 14.53
C ARG A 643 -19.09 -19.74 15.74
N LYS A 644 -17.75 -19.82 15.64
CA LYS A 644 -16.84 -20.41 16.64
C LYS A 644 -17.32 -21.79 17.09
N LYS A 645 -17.65 -22.66 16.12
CA LYS A 645 -18.32 -23.93 16.37
C LYS A 645 -17.73 -25.07 15.55
N ASP A 646 -17.52 -26.20 16.22
CA ASP A 646 -17.16 -27.48 15.61
C ASP A 646 -18.36 -28.19 14.99
N TYR A 647 -18.08 -28.86 13.89
CA TYR A 647 -19.00 -29.71 13.12
C TYR A 647 -18.44 -31.16 13.16
N PRO A 648 -18.83 -32.12 12.30
CA PRO A 648 -18.28 -33.46 12.35
C PRO A 648 -16.75 -33.48 12.34
N SER A 649 -16.22 -34.43 13.11
CA SER A 649 -14.78 -34.73 13.16
C SER A 649 -14.56 -36.20 12.82
N SER A 650 -13.51 -36.49 12.07
CA SER A 650 -13.02 -37.83 11.77
C SER A 650 -11.69 -38.07 12.49
N ARG A 651 -11.49 -39.31 12.98
CA ARG A 651 -10.34 -39.72 13.80
C ARG A 651 -10.23 -38.89 15.09
N ARG A 652 -9.14 -38.12 15.25
CA ARG A 652 -8.85 -37.29 16.42
C ARG A 652 -9.57 -35.93 16.31
N THR A 653 -10.15 -35.45 17.40
CA THR A 653 -10.71 -34.09 17.46
C THR A 653 -9.61 -33.03 17.47
N PHE A 654 -9.94 -31.79 17.10
CA PHE A 654 -8.95 -30.71 17.03
C PHE A 654 -8.35 -30.40 18.40
N ASP A 655 -9.18 -30.32 19.44
CA ASP A 655 -8.73 -30.14 20.83
C ASP A 655 -7.78 -31.25 21.29
N GLN A 656 -8.09 -32.51 20.97
CA GLN A 656 -7.21 -33.64 21.30
C GLN A 656 -5.88 -33.55 20.57
N PHE A 657 -5.87 -33.04 19.33
CA PHE A 657 -4.64 -32.78 18.57
C PHE A 657 -3.84 -31.65 19.22
N LEU A 658 -4.45 -30.50 19.50
CA LEU A 658 -3.79 -29.37 20.18
C LEU A 658 -3.18 -29.78 21.52
N ARG A 659 -3.92 -30.52 22.36
CA ARG A 659 -3.39 -31.05 23.63
C ARG A 659 -2.23 -32.02 23.45
N SER A 660 -2.15 -32.72 22.32
CA SER A 660 -1.06 -33.65 22.01
C SER A 660 0.26 -32.90 21.79
N ILE A 661 0.19 -31.76 21.10
CA ILE A 661 1.34 -30.92 20.70
C ILE A 661 1.63 -29.77 21.68
N ASN A 662 0.70 -29.47 22.60
CA ASN A 662 0.81 -28.45 23.64
C ASN A 662 1.80 -28.85 24.76
N ARG A 663 3.06 -29.08 24.38
CA ARG A 663 4.15 -29.51 25.26
C ARG A 663 5.27 -28.48 25.26
N LYS A 664 5.96 -28.39 26.39
CA LYS A 664 7.14 -27.53 26.50
C LYS A 664 8.30 -28.15 25.71
N VAL A 665 8.94 -27.35 24.86
CA VAL A 665 10.07 -27.79 24.03
C VAL A 665 11.38 -27.54 24.77
N ASP A 666 12.26 -28.55 24.81
CA ASP A 666 13.63 -28.37 25.28
C ASP A 666 14.46 -27.67 24.19
N VAL A 667 14.52 -26.34 24.26
CA VAL A 667 15.27 -25.50 23.30
C VAL A 667 16.76 -25.76 23.40
N VAL A 668 17.28 -25.90 24.63
CA VAL A 668 18.71 -26.14 24.87
C VAL A 668 19.09 -27.48 24.27
N GLY A 669 18.30 -28.53 24.50
CA GLY A 669 18.47 -29.85 23.90
C GLY A 669 18.45 -29.81 22.38
N LYS A 670 17.48 -29.12 21.76
CA LYS A 670 17.39 -28.98 20.30
C LYS A 670 18.61 -28.29 19.69
N VAL A 671 19.02 -27.14 20.23
CA VAL A 671 20.22 -26.43 19.75
C VAL A 671 21.47 -27.30 19.93
N THR A 672 21.57 -27.98 21.08
CA THR A 672 22.67 -28.91 21.36
C THR A 672 22.71 -30.06 20.34
N SER A 673 21.57 -30.66 19.99
CA SER A 673 21.51 -31.74 18.99
C SER A 673 21.87 -31.28 17.59
N LYS A 674 21.53 -30.04 17.21
CA LYS A 674 21.90 -29.46 15.91
C LYS A 674 23.40 -29.22 15.83
N LEU A 675 23.99 -28.66 16.89
CA LEU A 675 25.46 -28.55 17.01
C LEU A 675 26.11 -29.94 16.96
N ASP A 676 25.53 -30.92 17.64
CA ASP A 676 26.03 -32.29 17.62
C ASP A 676 26.07 -32.89 16.23
N ALA A 677 25.01 -32.73 15.44
CA ALA A 677 24.97 -33.23 14.07
C ALA A 677 26.13 -32.68 13.22
N VAL A 678 26.40 -31.36 13.30
CA VAL A 678 27.49 -30.72 12.55
C VAL A 678 28.86 -31.24 13.01
N PHE A 679 29.12 -31.20 14.33
CA PHE A 679 30.42 -31.60 14.86
C PHE A 679 30.67 -33.12 14.79
N ASP A 680 29.63 -33.94 14.86
CA ASP A 680 29.76 -35.39 14.66
C ASP A 680 30.07 -35.72 13.19
N ALA A 681 29.57 -34.96 12.22
CA ALA A 681 29.96 -35.09 10.81
C ALA A 681 31.46 -34.78 10.60
N TYR A 682 31.95 -33.66 11.13
CA TYR A 682 33.39 -33.33 11.12
C TYR A 682 34.23 -34.42 11.78
N LYS A 683 33.82 -34.88 12.96
CA LYS A 683 34.52 -35.93 13.71
C LYS A 683 34.57 -37.25 12.93
N GLN A 684 33.49 -37.64 12.26
CA GLN A 684 33.45 -38.83 11.43
C GLN A 684 34.36 -38.71 10.21
N ALA A 685 34.37 -37.56 9.54
CA ALA A 685 35.24 -37.30 8.40
C ALA A 685 36.72 -37.38 8.80
N LEU A 686 37.13 -36.64 9.85
CA LEU A 686 38.50 -36.65 10.37
C LEU A 686 38.95 -38.04 10.81
N LYS A 687 38.09 -38.80 11.50
CA LYS A 687 38.42 -40.19 11.92
C LYS A 687 38.57 -41.13 10.72
N THR A 688 37.79 -40.92 9.67
CA THR A 688 37.90 -41.72 8.44
C THR A 688 39.24 -41.45 7.76
N ASP A 689 39.66 -40.20 7.69
CA ASP A 689 40.95 -39.82 7.11
C ASP A 689 42.13 -40.34 7.93
N ILE A 690 42.07 -40.25 9.26
CA ILE A 690 43.06 -40.85 10.16
C ILE A 690 43.14 -42.37 9.91
N ALA A 691 42.01 -43.07 9.88
CA ALA A 691 41.99 -44.52 9.64
C ALA A 691 42.53 -44.90 8.26
N GLN A 692 42.25 -44.09 7.22
CA GLN A 692 42.81 -44.30 5.88
C GLN A 692 44.33 -44.09 5.86
N LEU A 693 44.85 -43.06 6.54
CA LEU A 693 46.28 -42.84 6.67
C LEU A 693 46.97 -43.97 7.44
N GLU A 694 46.38 -44.43 8.54
CA GLU A 694 46.88 -45.58 9.31
C GLU A 694 46.85 -46.88 8.49
N SER A 695 45.79 -47.12 7.71
CA SER A 695 45.70 -48.27 6.81
C SER A 695 46.78 -48.24 5.75
N ARG A 696 46.97 -47.10 5.07
CA ARG A 696 48.03 -46.91 4.07
C ARG A 696 49.42 -47.10 4.67
N LYS A 697 49.64 -46.62 5.89
CA LYS A 697 50.87 -46.85 6.66
C LYS A 697 51.08 -48.35 6.94
N GLY A 698 50.02 -49.06 7.31
CA GLY A 698 50.02 -50.51 7.52
C GLY A 698 50.35 -51.29 6.25
N GLU A 699 49.68 -50.99 5.13
CA GLU A 699 49.93 -51.59 3.81
C GLU A 699 51.37 -51.34 3.34
N PHE A 700 51.88 -50.12 3.53
CA PHE A 700 53.25 -49.78 3.17
C PHE A 700 54.28 -50.53 4.03
N ASN A 701 54.03 -50.66 5.34
CA ASN A 701 54.87 -51.47 6.22
C ASN A 701 54.81 -52.96 5.88
N GLY A 702 53.63 -53.47 5.51
CA GLY A 702 53.46 -54.83 5.00
C GLY A 702 54.28 -55.06 3.72
N PHE A 703 54.19 -54.14 2.76
CA PHE A 703 55.00 -54.17 1.54
C PHE A 703 56.52 -54.17 1.83
N LYS A 704 56.97 -53.39 2.82
CA LYS A 704 58.37 -53.42 3.28
C LYS A 704 58.77 -54.80 3.83
N LEU A 705 57.91 -55.43 4.63
CA LEU A 705 58.16 -56.77 5.18
C LEU A 705 58.18 -57.85 4.09
N ASP A 706 57.25 -57.81 3.13
CA ASP A 706 57.22 -58.72 1.99
C ASP A 706 58.50 -58.61 1.13
N ALA A 707 59.01 -57.39 0.95
CA ALA A 707 60.26 -57.17 0.25
C ALA A 707 61.47 -57.72 1.01
N LEU A 708 61.45 -57.69 2.35
CA LEU A 708 62.47 -58.31 3.19
C LEU A 708 62.43 -59.84 3.07
N GLU A 709 61.24 -60.44 3.02
CA GLU A 709 61.05 -61.89 2.91
C GLU A 709 61.47 -62.43 1.54
N ILE A 710 61.10 -61.75 0.44
CA ILE A 710 61.36 -62.20 -0.93
C ILE A 710 62.80 -61.89 -1.38
N GLY A 711 63.33 -60.73 -1.00
CA GLY A 711 64.60 -60.19 -1.53
C GLY A 711 65.72 -60.03 -0.52
N GLY A 712 65.50 -60.37 0.76
CA GLY A 712 66.46 -60.15 1.84
C GLY A 712 66.72 -58.66 2.13
N THR A 713 67.70 -58.40 3.00
CA THR A 713 68.03 -57.02 3.46
C THR A 713 68.41 -56.09 2.31
N VAL A 714 68.96 -56.62 1.20
CA VAL A 714 69.40 -55.84 0.04
C VAL A 714 68.22 -55.20 -0.69
N LEU A 715 67.08 -55.90 -0.85
CA LEU A 715 65.89 -55.34 -1.49
C LEU A 715 65.17 -54.37 -0.55
N PHE A 716 65.09 -54.72 0.74
CA PHE A 716 64.54 -53.88 1.79
C PHE A 716 65.26 -52.52 1.87
N ASP A 717 66.59 -52.51 1.99
CA ASP A 717 67.40 -51.28 2.05
C ASP A 717 67.26 -50.43 0.78
N ARG A 718 66.98 -51.06 -0.36
CA ARG A 718 66.81 -50.39 -1.64
C ARG A 718 65.43 -49.71 -1.74
N ILE A 719 64.38 -50.35 -1.24
CA ILE A 719 63.03 -49.76 -1.15
C ILE A 719 63.01 -48.63 -0.13
N ASP A 720 63.68 -48.82 1.02
CA ASP A 720 63.79 -47.80 2.07
C ASP A 720 64.57 -46.56 1.60
N ARG A 721 65.59 -46.74 0.74
CA ARG A 721 66.31 -45.63 0.09
C ARG A 721 65.57 -45.01 -1.09
N ALA A 722 64.80 -45.79 -1.85
CA ALA A 722 64.06 -45.31 -3.02
C ALA A 722 62.79 -44.55 -2.64
N PHE A 723 62.16 -44.96 -1.54
CA PHE A 723 61.04 -44.26 -0.92
C PHE A 723 61.46 -43.87 0.50
N PRO A 724 62.22 -42.77 0.68
CA PRO A 724 62.46 -42.17 1.98
C PRO A 724 61.16 -41.51 2.45
N ILE A 725 60.11 -42.32 2.61
CA ILE A 725 58.86 -41.91 3.23
C ILE A 725 59.23 -41.73 4.69
N SER A 726 59.49 -40.47 5.07
CA SER A 726 59.62 -40.11 6.46
C SER A 726 58.33 -40.51 7.17
N GLU A 727 58.41 -40.92 8.44
CA GLU A 727 57.22 -41.11 9.27
C GLU A 727 56.25 -39.92 9.21
N GLN A 728 56.75 -38.73 8.81
CA GLN A 728 56.00 -37.50 8.60
C GLN A 728 54.96 -37.56 7.48
N MET A 729 55.11 -38.43 6.46
CA MET A 729 54.16 -38.53 5.35
C MET A 729 52.86 -39.28 5.73
N PHE A 730 52.93 -40.09 6.78
CA PHE A 730 51.78 -40.77 7.40
C PHE A 730 51.49 -40.21 8.80
N ASP A 731 51.88 -38.96 9.06
CA ASP A 731 51.68 -38.30 10.34
C ASP A 731 50.20 -37.95 10.54
N SER A 732 49.54 -38.67 11.44
CA SER A 732 48.16 -38.41 11.85
C SER A 732 48.05 -37.30 12.89
N SER A 733 49.17 -36.82 13.48
CA SER A 733 49.15 -35.89 14.62
C SER A 733 48.48 -34.55 14.30
N GLY A 734 48.52 -34.10 13.04
CA GLY A 734 47.80 -32.92 12.57
C GLY A 734 46.28 -33.11 12.59
N LEU A 735 45.79 -34.25 12.09
CA LEU A 735 44.36 -34.59 12.09
C LEU A 735 43.85 -34.89 13.50
N GLU A 736 44.64 -35.54 14.34
CA GLU A 736 44.31 -35.79 15.75
C GLU A 736 44.14 -34.47 16.52
N LYS A 737 45.00 -33.48 16.30
CA LYS A 737 44.82 -32.13 16.85
C LYS A 737 43.53 -31.46 16.35
N LEU A 738 43.18 -31.62 15.08
CA LEU A 738 41.93 -31.09 14.55
C LEU A 738 40.70 -31.75 15.20
N VAL A 739 40.76 -33.05 15.53
CA VAL A 739 39.70 -33.73 16.30
C VAL A 739 39.56 -33.13 17.71
N ASP A 740 40.66 -32.87 18.39
CA ASP A 740 40.66 -32.23 19.72
C ASP A 740 40.14 -30.79 19.67
N GLU A 741 40.53 -30.02 18.66
CA GLU A 741 40.03 -28.67 18.40
C GLU A 741 38.53 -28.67 18.11
N CYS A 742 38.06 -29.60 17.27
CA CYS A 742 36.64 -29.82 16.94
C CYS A 742 35.80 -30.07 18.20
N GLU A 743 36.24 -30.98 19.08
CA GLU A 743 35.56 -31.26 20.36
C GLU A 743 35.67 -30.10 21.37
N GLY A 744 36.78 -29.36 21.33
CA GLY A 744 36.95 -28.14 22.12
C GLY A 744 35.94 -27.07 21.72
N LEU A 745 35.78 -26.83 20.42
CA LEU A 745 34.87 -25.84 19.85
C LEU A 745 33.40 -26.23 20.10
N ARG A 746 33.04 -27.50 19.86
CA ARG A 746 31.73 -28.07 20.21
C ARG A 746 31.34 -27.77 21.65
N ARG A 747 32.24 -28.00 22.61
CA ARG A 747 32.00 -27.72 24.04
C ARG A 747 31.82 -26.23 24.34
N LYS A 748 32.66 -25.37 23.76
CA LYS A 748 32.55 -23.90 23.92
C LYS A 748 31.20 -23.38 23.40
N LEU A 749 30.81 -23.80 22.19
CA LEU A 749 29.54 -23.42 21.56
C LEU A 749 28.34 -23.89 22.36
N LYS A 750 28.31 -25.15 22.80
CA LYS A 750 27.24 -25.66 23.67
C LYS A 750 27.10 -24.86 24.96
N LEU A 751 28.23 -24.52 25.60
CA LEU A 751 28.21 -23.76 26.85
C LEU A 751 27.70 -22.33 26.62
N ALA A 752 28.16 -21.66 25.56
CA ALA A 752 27.70 -20.32 25.21
C ALA A 752 26.20 -20.32 24.84
N ALA A 753 25.75 -21.27 24.03
CA ALA A 753 24.34 -21.43 23.67
C ALA A 753 23.45 -21.64 24.90
N ARG A 754 23.84 -22.56 25.79
CA ARG A 754 23.12 -22.82 27.04
C ARG A 754 23.00 -21.55 27.90
N LYS A 755 24.10 -20.84 28.11
CA LYS A 755 24.11 -19.60 28.91
C LYS A 755 23.26 -18.49 28.27
N ALA A 756 23.31 -18.35 26.95
CA ALA A 756 22.51 -17.37 26.22
C ALA A 756 21.00 -17.64 26.36
N LEU A 757 20.60 -18.92 26.28
CA LEU A 757 19.20 -19.33 26.45
C LEU A 757 18.73 -19.22 27.91
N GLU A 758 19.56 -19.60 28.89
CA GLU A 758 19.26 -19.43 30.32
C GLU A 758 19.08 -17.94 30.68
N ALA A 759 19.88 -17.04 30.11
CA ALA A 759 19.70 -15.60 30.26
C ALA A 759 18.33 -15.13 29.71
N CYS A 760 17.84 -15.70 28.61
CA CYS A 760 16.51 -15.40 28.06
C CYS A 760 15.38 -15.89 28.98
N GLU A 761 15.53 -17.04 29.63
CA GLU A 761 14.55 -17.56 30.61
C GLU A 761 14.49 -16.72 31.90
N LEU A 762 15.63 -16.19 32.35
CA LEU A 762 15.70 -15.25 33.48
C LEU A 762 15.01 -13.92 33.17
N VAL A 763 15.08 -13.43 31.92
CA VAL A 763 14.33 -12.25 31.49
C VAL A 763 12.82 -12.52 31.49
N ARG A 764 12.38 -13.70 31.02
CA ARG A 764 10.95 -14.10 31.05
C ARG A 764 10.34 -14.01 32.45
N THR A 765 11.03 -14.60 33.43
CA THR A 765 10.55 -14.65 34.83
C THR A 765 10.53 -13.28 35.50
N ARG A 766 11.41 -12.35 35.08
CA ARG A 766 11.39 -10.96 35.54
C ARG A 766 10.28 -10.14 34.88
N THR A 767 10.03 -10.32 33.58
CA THR A 767 8.96 -9.59 32.87
C THR A 767 7.55 -10.03 33.27
N SER A 768 7.36 -11.24 33.81
CA SER A 768 6.09 -11.65 34.44
C SER A 768 5.90 -11.11 35.87
N ALA A 769 6.92 -10.41 36.41
CA ALA A 769 6.98 -9.94 37.78
C ALA A 769 7.43 -8.47 37.86
N GLU A 770 7.04 -7.62 36.91
CA GLU A 770 7.07 -6.18 37.16
C GLU A 770 5.93 -5.83 38.11
N PRO A 771 6.20 -5.31 39.32
CA PRO A 771 5.15 -4.92 40.24
C PRO A 771 4.48 -3.65 39.72
N ASP A 772 3.15 -3.66 39.75
CA ASP A 772 2.09 -2.64 39.91
C ASP A 772 2.41 -1.14 40.16
N ASP A 773 3.67 -0.73 40.28
CA ASP A 773 4.09 0.61 40.67
C ASP A 773 4.07 1.61 39.51
N PHE A 774 4.07 1.16 38.25
CA PHE A 774 3.97 2.05 37.09
C PHE A 774 2.54 2.56 36.84
N LEU A 775 1.52 1.84 37.31
CA LEU A 775 0.11 2.26 37.19
C LEU A 775 -0.33 3.21 38.32
N ARG A 776 0.36 3.25 39.45
CA ARG A 776 0.02 4.15 40.57
C ARG A 776 0.42 5.61 40.33
N THR A 777 1.40 5.86 39.47
CA THR A 777 1.91 7.23 39.24
C THR A 777 1.11 8.04 38.22
N ARG A 778 0.21 7.40 37.45
CA ARG A 778 -0.60 8.09 36.42
C ARG A 778 -2.05 8.38 36.82
N ILE A 779 -2.49 7.93 38.00
CA ILE A 779 -3.82 8.26 38.58
C ILE A 779 -3.72 9.47 39.57
N ARG A 780 -2.55 10.10 39.70
CA ARG A 780 -2.34 11.29 40.56
C ARG A 780 -1.77 12.52 39.85
N ARG A 781 -1.97 12.67 38.53
CA ARG A 781 -1.74 13.95 37.83
C ARG A 781 -2.88 14.27 36.89
#